data_AF-A0A7C1ZJZ0-F1
#
_entry.id   AF-A0A7C1ZJZ0-F1
#
_cell.length_a   1.000
_cell.length_b   1.000
_cell.length_c   1.000
_cell.angle_alpha   90.00
_cell.angle_beta   90.00
_cell.angle_gamma   90.00
#
_symmetry.space_group_name_H-M   'P 1'
#
loop_
_entity.id
_entity.type
_entity.pdbx_description
1 polymer ?
#
loop_
_entity_poly.entity_id
_entity_poly.type
_entity_poly.pdbx_seq_one_letter_code
_entity_poly.pdbx_strand_id
1 'polypeptide(L)'
;MAAYHLINSSQNILLLDVRSEGEYYSGHIHGAISTPLALLSKNPDSLPDVDKNITVIVYSRSGYLGQQACEIIVNESFEHVYNLEGGLLEWIEKGFPVTKPRYPDPVHNAVYEKLKNGTPVFLFFYHADYHEYCIDQKTLIDELRVNYEKNISFIYVDGKNNSTVIQNFDVRVYPTMYIVVDYNDLGFLYTEFSGFTNKTTLHSILDFVVNNTDYSLGLYNWQRSMLIHHHPPVVPVDVAKQVLRTGKARVIIRYRDTMEDDFFNYTERLKMKGFIVTQEFPEEGMVAGVVSYTVFQQLKKDSDIEEFITDRKFTVFLNESLPLIRFDEAEQEFGLTGEGVRICMLDTGVDSSVVSYSYGYDFVNDDDDPFDDHGHGTMVASILKTVAPDAELVVAKVIDKDGVGYESDVLAGLKYCIQQNPDIILFSIETKATSSGFYDENPVAKLCNEAVEQGVFVVAAAGNDGSKNLTSPACASKVFSVGATDDYDRIANFSNVNPTLDMFAPGVNITTSVGTSSGTSLSAPFVAGAAALVLENESLIPAELSYRLRSTGKPIEYVYNDSLKVEIPRLDVYNALADNKTMEPYNYSWWWHDELSGEETGEYEPLETCFPPGTLIAMADGSFKPIEDVKVGDLVLSYDLKTQRFVV
;
A
#
# COMPACT_ATOMS: atom_id res chain seq x y z
N MET A 1 26.17 5.20 16.38
CA MET A 1 25.99 3.75 16.17
C MET A 1 26.22 2.97 17.44
N ALA A 2 27.45 2.68 17.88
CA ALA A 2 27.66 1.82 19.08
C ALA A 2 26.86 2.28 20.32
N ALA A 3 27.00 3.56 20.73
CA ALA A 3 26.21 4.13 21.82
C ALA A 3 24.69 4.14 21.56
N TYR A 4 24.25 4.29 20.30
CA TYR A 4 22.82 4.24 19.93
C TYR A 4 22.24 2.83 20.11
N HIS A 5 22.96 1.79 19.67
CA HIS A 5 22.53 0.41 19.92
C HIS A 5 22.59 0.06 21.41
N LEU A 6 23.58 0.57 22.15
CA LEU A 6 23.71 0.33 23.58
C LEU A 6 22.55 0.97 24.37
N ILE A 7 22.17 2.20 24.03
CA ILE A 7 21.06 2.94 24.66
C ILE A 7 19.68 2.35 24.33
N ASN A 8 19.50 1.75 23.15
CA ASN A 8 18.22 1.15 22.74
C ASN A 8 18.16 -0.38 22.91
N SER A 9 19.27 -1.03 23.29
CA SER A 9 19.24 -2.41 23.79
C SER A 9 18.82 -2.38 25.26
N SER A 10 18.02 -3.35 25.70
CA SER A 10 17.47 -3.46 27.08
C SER A 10 18.52 -3.76 28.16
N GLN A 11 19.75 -3.29 28.00
CA GLN A 11 20.82 -3.35 28.98
C GLN A 11 20.62 -2.27 30.05
N ASN A 12 20.88 -2.61 31.31
CA ASN A 12 20.76 -1.68 32.43
C ASN A 12 21.92 -0.66 32.37
N ILE A 13 21.66 0.53 31.85
CA ILE A 13 22.62 1.62 31.70
C ILE A 13 22.16 2.89 32.44
N LEU A 14 23.10 3.72 32.83
CA LEU A 14 22.85 5.06 33.38
C LEU A 14 23.26 6.12 32.35
N LEU A 15 22.30 6.78 31.71
CA LEU A 15 22.56 7.84 30.74
C LEU A 15 22.46 9.22 31.42
N LEU A 16 23.54 10.00 31.39
CA LEU A 16 23.64 11.31 32.06
C LEU A 16 23.88 12.44 31.06
N ASP A 17 23.03 13.48 31.11
CA ASP A 17 23.23 14.73 30.40
C ASP A 17 23.84 15.79 31.32
N VAL A 18 25.06 16.22 31.01
CA VAL A 18 25.80 17.17 31.85
C VAL A 18 25.78 18.61 31.31
N ARG A 19 24.93 18.89 30.31
CA ARG A 19 24.63 20.25 29.84
C ARG A 19 23.87 21.05 30.89
N SER A 20 23.60 22.32 30.61
CA SER A 20 22.66 23.09 31.43
C SER A 20 21.25 22.51 31.36
N GLU A 21 20.45 22.65 32.43
CA GLU A 21 19.04 22.21 32.43
C GLU A 21 18.27 22.78 31.23
N GLY A 22 18.46 24.06 30.91
CA GLY A 22 17.81 24.69 29.75
C GLY A 22 18.17 24.05 28.41
N GLU A 23 19.38 23.50 28.27
CA GLU A 23 19.77 22.73 27.09
C GLU A 23 19.17 21.32 27.09
N TYR A 24 19.09 20.66 28.25
CA TYR A 24 18.39 19.38 28.41
C TYR A 24 16.91 19.48 28.00
N TYR A 25 16.19 20.48 28.51
CA TYR A 25 14.79 20.72 28.15
C TYR A 25 14.60 21.27 26.72
N SER A 26 15.65 21.74 26.03
CA SER A 26 15.58 22.10 24.59
C SER A 26 15.62 20.87 23.65
N GLY A 27 15.94 19.70 24.19
CA GLY A 27 16.04 18.43 23.48
C GLY A 27 17.20 17.60 24.03
N HIS A 28 16.93 16.36 24.41
CA HIS A 28 17.87 15.41 25.03
C HIS A 28 17.75 14.01 24.40
N ILE A 29 18.69 13.11 24.70
CA ILE A 29 18.59 11.69 24.32
C ILE A 29 17.61 11.00 25.27
N HIS A 30 16.67 10.22 24.73
CA HIS A 30 15.67 9.50 25.52
C HIS A 30 16.30 8.67 26.65
N GLY A 31 15.69 8.69 27.85
CA GLY A 31 16.20 8.00 29.04
C GLY A 31 17.39 8.69 29.72
N ALA A 32 17.83 9.87 29.26
CA ALA A 32 18.88 10.62 29.92
C ALA A 32 18.39 11.33 31.19
N ILE A 33 19.12 11.20 32.29
CA ILE A 33 18.92 11.97 33.51
C ILE A 33 19.71 13.28 33.40
N SER A 34 19.05 14.41 33.70
CA SER A 34 19.75 15.70 33.77
C SER A 34 20.66 15.74 35.00
N THR A 35 21.97 15.89 34.80
CA THR A 35 22.96 16.06 35.87
C THR A 35 23.98 17.13 35.46
N PRO A 36 23.58 18.41 35.40
CA PRO A 36 24.42 19.50 34.92
C PRO A 36 25.81 19.52 35.57
N LEU A 37 26.88 19.64 34.78
CA LEU A 37 28.27 19.61 35.28
C LEU A 37 28.50 20.63 36.42
N ALA A 38 27.86 21.80 36.35
CA ALA A 38 27.96 22.85 37.38
C ALA A 38 27.33 22.48 38.74
N LEU A 39 26.48 21.45 38.79
CA LEU A 39 25.95 20.84 40.02
C LEU A 39 26.84 19.65 40.43
N LEU A 40 27.17 18.76 39.49
CA LEU A 40 28.02 17.59 39.71
C LEU A 40 29.40 17.96 40.32
N SER A 41 30.04 19.04 39.84
CA SER A 41 31.31 19.54 40.41
C SER A 41 31.19 20.19 41.79
N LYS A 42 29.97 20.43 42.30
CA LYS A 42 29.73 21.03 43.63
C LYS A 42 29.19 20.04 44.65
N ASN A 43 28.49 19.01 44.18
CA ASN A 43 27.89 17.98 45.02
C ASN A 43 27.93 16.63 44.27
N PRO A 44 29.03 15.87 44.32
CA PRO A 44 29.15 14.57 43.65
C PRO A 44 28.09 13.55 44.11
N ASP A 45 27.60 13.69 45.34
CA ASP A 45 26.46 12.94 45.91
C ASP A 45 25.13 13.19 45.15
N SER A 46 25.09 14.04 44.13
CA SER A 46 23.91 14.22 43.26
C SER A 46 23.75 13.13 42.20
N LEU A 47 24.67 12.16 42.12
CA LEU A 47 24.52 11.00 41.23
C LEU A 47 23.46 10.04 41.78
N PRO A 48 22.68 9.36 40.92
CA PRO A 48 21.70 8.36 41.37
C PRO A 48 22.34 7.23 42.20
N ASP A 49 21.62 6.80 43.25
CA ASP A 49 22.03 5.69 44.11
C ASP A 49 21.77 4.35 43.40
N VAL A 50 22.77 3.92 42.64
CA VAL A 50 22.75 2.70 41.81
C VAL A 50 24.05 1.92 41.97
N ASP A 51 24.04 0.65 41.54
CA ASP A 51 25.24 -0.19 41.51
C ASP A 51 26.36 0.52 40.73
N LYS A 52 27.53 0.67 41.36
CA LYS A 52 28.70 1.34 40.80
C LYS A 52 29.34 0.58 39.62
N ASN A 53 28.95 -0.67 39.43
CA ASN A 53 29.30 -1.49 38.27
C ASN A 53 28.35 -1.28 37.05
N ILE A 54 27.36 -0.38 37.15
CA ILE A 54 26.51 -0.03 36.01
C ILE A 54 27.32 0.69 34.92
N THR A 55 26.97 0.45 33.66
CA THR A 55 27.52 1.21 32.53
C THR A 55 26.94 2.62 32.53
N VAL A 56 27.79 3.61 32.77
CA VAL A 56 27.43 5.04 32.73
C VAL A 56 27.83 5.63 31.39
N ILE A 57 26.89 6.22 30.67
CA ILE A 57 27.14 7.00 29.45
C ILE A 57 26.87 8.47 29.76
N VAL A 58 27.87 9.31 29.53
CA VAL A 58 27.81 10.75 29.84
C VAL A 58 27.91 11.53 28.55
N TYR A 59 27.04 12.52 28.35
CA TYR A 59 27.13 13.40 27.19
C TYR A 59 26.98 14.87 27.54
N SER A 60 27.57 15.70 26.70
CA SER A 60 27.42 17.15 26.71
C SER A 60 27.05 17.63 25.30
N ARG A 61 27.01 18.95 25.07
CA ARG A 61 26.66 19.52 23.76
C ARG A 61 27.57 19.01 22.63
N SER A 62 28.87 18.93 22.88
CA SER A 62 29.92 18.56 21.90
C SER A 62 30.86 17.45 22.37
N GLY A 63 30.50 16.72 23.44
CA GLY A 63 31.36 15.73 24.09
C GLY A 63 32.45 16.34 25.02
N TYR A 64 32.89 17.57 24.78
CA TYR A 64 34.01 18.20 25.51
C TYR A 64 33.80 18.30 27.04
N LEU A 65 32.60 18.71 27.49
CA LEU A 65 32.30 18.80 28.93
C LEU A 65 31.93 17.43 29.54
N GLY A 66 31.57 16.46 28.71
CA GLY A 66 31.32 15.08 29.12
C GLY A 66 32.59 14.42 29.66
N GLN A 67 33.76 14.76 29.08
CA GLN A 67 35.07 14.31 29.55
C GLN A 67 35.32 14.68 31.03
N GLN A 68 35.06 15.93 31.39
CA GLN A 68 35.25 16.44 32.76
C GLN A 68 34.27 15.82 33.75
N ALA A 69 33.04 15.56 33.31
CA ALA A 69 32.06 14.83 34.13
C ALA A 69 32.48 13.37 34.35
N CYS A 70 33.01 12.68 33.34
CA CYS A 70 33.50 11.31 33.49
C CYS A 70 34.61 11.21 34.54
N GLU A 71 35.55 12.17 34.56
CA GLU A 71 36.60 12.23 35.59
C GLU A 71 36.04 12.37 37.01
N ILE A 72 34.98 13.16 37.20
CA ILE A 72 34.30 13.29 38.51
C ILE A 72 33.59 11.97 38.87
N ILE A 73 32.85 11.37 37.93
CA ILE A 73 32.07 10.15 38.17
C ILE A 73 32.96 8.93 38.47
N VAL A 74 34.13 8.83 37.84
CA VAL A 74 35.13 7.80 38.15
C VAL A 74 35.72 7.97 39.57
N ASN A 75 35.90 9.21 40.04
CA ASN A 75 36.31 9.46 41.42
C ASN A 75 35.23 9.04 42.44
N GLU A 76 33.95 9.04 42.05
CA GLU A 76 32.82 8.48 42.81
C GLU A 76 32.66 6.95 42.66
N SER A 77 33.75 6.26 42.31
CA SER A 77 33.93 4.80 42.26
C SER A 77 33.10 4.04 41.22
N PHE A 78 32.58 4.71 40.18
CA PHE A 78 31.96 4.00 39.05
C PHE A 78 33.01 3.38 38.12
N GLU A 79 32.87 2.09 37.78
CA GLU A 79 33.89 1.33 37.04
C GLU A 79 33.76 1.44 35.50
N HIS A 80 32.58 1.77 34.98
CA HIS A 80 32.23 1.66 33.56
C HIS A 80 31.68 2.97 32.99
N VAL A 81 32.51 4.03 32.98
CA VAL A 81 32.11 5.39 32.59
C VAL A 81 32.61 5.75 31.20
N TYR A 82 31.70 6.14 30.30
CA TYR A 82 31.98 6.44 28.89
C TYR A 82 31.48 7.83 28.50
N ASN A 83 32.33 8.63 27.85
CA ASN A 83 31.94 9.90 27.23
C ASN A 83 31.35 9.64 25.84
N LEU A 84 30.18 10.22 25.53
CA LEU A 84 29.63 10.23 24.18
C LEU A 84 30.41 11.24 23.32
N GLU A 85 31.36 10.72 22.54
CA GLU A 85 32.14 11.49 21.56
C GLU A 85 31.20 12.25 20.60
N GLY A 86 31.55 13.51 20.29
CA GLY A 86 30.71 14.44 19.53
C GLY A 86 29.49 15.00 20.26
N GLY A 87 29.06 14.37 21.37
CA GLY A 87 27.92 14.79 22.18
C GLY A 87 26.59 14.80 21.43
N LEU A 88 25.66 15.64 21.89
CA LEU A 88 24.33 15.73 21.26
C LEU A 88 24.38 16.29 19.83
N LEU A 89 25.35 17.15 19.50
CA LEU A 89 25.46 17.71 18.14
C LEU A 89 25.70 16.62 17.10
N GLU A 90 26.68 15.73 17.34
CA GLU A 90 26.98 14.62 16.42
C GLU A 90 25.91 13.52 16.45
N TRP A 91 25.21 13.36 17.58
CA TRP A 91 24.03 12.49 17.68
C TRP A 91 22.91 12.94 16.73
N ILE A 92 22.60 14.24 16.71
CA ILE A 92 21.60 14.84 15.82
C ILE A 92 22.09 14.82 14.36
N GLU A 93 23.37 15.11 14.09
CA GLU A 93 23.95 15.08 12.74
C GLU A 93 23.83 13.70 12.09
N LYS A 94 23.95 12.63 12.90
CA LYS A 94 23.77 11.23 12.46
C LYS A 94 22.30 10.80 12.37
N GLY A 95 21.36 11.71 12.53
CA GLY A 95 19.92 11.47 12.38
C GLY A 95 19.28 10.69 13.53
N PHE A 96 19.95 10.54 14.67
CA PHE A 96 19.38 9.82 15.82
C PHE A 96 18.32 10.67 16.55
N PRO A 97 17.24 10.05 17.05
CA PRO A 97 16.14 10.75 17.68
C PRO A 97 16.57 11.49 18.95
N VAL A 98 15.90 12.61 19.22
CA VAL A 98 16.00 13.36 20.47
C VAL A 98 14.60 13.59 21.04
N THR A 99 14.43 13.30 22.33
CA THR A 99 13.23 13.66 23.08
C THR A 99 13.22 15.16 23.26
N LYS A 100 12.16 15.82 22.79
CA LYS A 100 11.90 17.25 23.03
C LYS A 100 10.64 17.37 23.87
N PRO A 101 10.71 17.91 25.09
CA PRO A 101 9.52 18.38 25.80
C PRO A 101 8.74 19.35 24.91
N ARG A 102 7.55 18.95 24.45
CA ARG A 102 6.64 19.85 23.73
C ARG A 102 5.90 20.69 24.77
N TYR A 103 6.32 21.94 24.95
CA TYR A 103 5.53 22.95 25.68
C TYR A 103 4.98 23.99 24.69
N PRO A 104 3.77 23.80 24.13
CA PRO A 104 3.26 24.63 23.03
C PRO A 104 2.56 25.93 23.47
N ASP A 105 2.41 26.23 24.77
CA ASP A 105 1.74 27.45 25.24
C ASP A 105 2.22 28.01 26.60
N PRO A 106 1.83 29.25 26.95
CA PRO A 106 2.24 29.90 28.21
C PRO A 106 1.71 29.27 29.50
N VAL A 107 0.60 28.51 29.47
CA VAL A 107 0.04 27.89 30.68
C VAL A 107 0.82 26.64 31.06
N HIS A 108 1.20 25.82 30.08
CA HIS A 108 2.14 24.71 30.29
C HIS A 108 3.46 25.18 30.93
N ASN A 109 4.06 26.25 30.41
CA ASN A 109 5.27 26.84 30.98
C ASN A 109 5.03 27.39 32.40
N ALA A 110 3.87 28.01 32.66
CA ALA A 110 3.53 28.51 34.00
C ALA A 110 3.32 27.39 35.03
N VAL A 111 2.77 26.24 34.62
CA VAL A 111 2.63 25.04 35.47
C VAL A 111 4.02 24.49 35.81
N TYR A 112 4.84 24.27 34.77
CA TYR A 112 6.22 23.77 34.90
C TYR A 112 7.07 24.62 35.86
N GLU A 113 7.08 25.95 35.70
CA GLU A 113 7.86 26.84 36.57
C GLU A 113 7.39 26.83 38.04
N LYS A 114 6.13 26.47 38.33
CA LYS A 114 5.66 26.31 39.72
C LYS A 114 6.10 24.99 40.33
N LEU A 115 5.96 23.90 39.57
CA LEU A 115 6.39 22.56 40.01
C LEU A 115 7.91 22.48 40.20
N LYS A 116 8.70 23.13 39.33
CA LYS A 116 10.15 23.28 39.49
C LYS A 116 10.55 23.96 40.81
N ASN A 117 9.70 24.84 41.34
CA ASN A 117 9.87 25.48 42.64
C ASN A 117 9.17 24.71 43.79
N GLY A 118 8.87 23.42 43.60
CA GLY A 118 8.24 22.55 44.59
C GLY A 118 6.80 22.94 44.96
N THR A 119 6.11 23.71 44.12
CA THR A 119 4.75 24.23 44.39
C THR A 119 3.71 23.53 43.49
N PRO A 120 2.82 22.69 44.04
CA PRO A 120 1.70 22.10 43.30
C PRO A 120 0.80 23.16 42.65
N VAL A 121 0.13 22.79 41.57
CA VAL A 121 -0.66 23.71 40.74
C VAL A 121 -2.10 23.26 40.63
N PHE A 122 -3.04 24.16 40.93
CA PHE A 122 -4.46 24.00 40.66
C PHE A 122 -4.82 24.77 39.38
N LEU A 123 -5.16 24.07 38.31
CA LEU A 123 -5.65 24.63 37.05
C LEU A 123 -7.19 24.64 37.07
N PHE A 124 -7.78 25.77 36.68
CA PHE A 124 -9.24 25.92 36.53
C PHE A 124 -9.58 26.47 35.15
N PHE A 125 -10.14 25.62 34.30
CA PHE A 125 -10.68 26.00 33.00
C PHE A 125 -12.17 26.28 33.12
N TYR A 126 -12.59 27.48 32.74
CA TYR A 126 -13.94 27.99 32.95
C TYR A 126 -14.38 28.91 31.82
N HIS A 127 -15.67 29.24 31.76
CA HIS A 127 -16.18 30.24 30.83
C HIS A 127 -16.96 31.32 31.59
N ALA A 128 -16.47 32.56 31.57
CA ALA A 128 -16.93 33.61 32.49
C ALA A 128 -18.35 34.16 32.18
N ASP A 129 -18.71 34.28 30.90
CA ASP A 129 -19.82 35.14 30.47
C ASP A 129 -21.23 34.52 30.50
N TYR A 130 -21.36 33.19 30.46
CA TYR A 130 -22.67 32.53 30.24
C TYR A 130 -22.84 31.14 30.84
N HIS A 131 -21.85 30.61 31.56
CA HIS A 131 -21.94 29.29 32.18
C HIS A 131 -22.14 29.41 33.69
N GLU A 132 -23.41 29.44 34.13
CA GLU A 132 -23.82 29.65 35.53
C GLU A 132 -23.07 28.73 36.51
N TYR A 133 -22.96 27.44 36.17
CA TYR A 133 -22.20 26.47 36.97
C TYR A 133 -20.70 26.81 37.08
N CYS A 134 -20.07 27.43 36.07
CA CYS A 134 -18.68 27.91 36.20
C CYS A 134 -18.57 29.10 37.17
N ILE A 135 -19.58 29.97 37.22
CA ILE A 135 -19.60 31.13 38.13
C ILE A 135 -19.73 30.66 39.58
N ASP A 136 -20.60 29.69 39.83
CA ASP A 136 -20.77 29.05 41.14
C ASP A 136 -19.48 28.32 41.58
N GLN A 137 -18.88 27.51 40.69
CA GLN A 137 -17.60 26.86 40.97
C GLN A 137 -16.49 27.88 41.24
N LYS A 138 -16.41 28.99 40.48
CA LYS A 138 -15.39 30.01 40.71
C LYS A 138 -15.51 30.62 42.10
N THR A 139 -16.72 30.96 42.53
CA THR A 139 -16.99 31.51 43.88
C THR A 139 -16.56 30.51 44.96
N LEU A 140 -16.89 29.23 44.76
CA LEU A 140 -16.54 28.12 45.64
C LEU A 140 -15.02 27.93 45.79
N ILE A 141 -14.27 28.01 44.68
CA ILE A 141 -12.80 27.92 44.67
C ILE A 141 -12.17 29.18 45.28
N ASP A 142 -12.65 30.37 44.95
CA ASP A 142 -12.11 31.65 45.44
C ASP A 142 -12.17 31.74 46.99
N GLU A 143 -13.25 31.24 47.60
CA GLU A 143 -13.38 31.15 49.06
C GLU A 143 -12.37 30.17 49.69
N LEU A 144 -12.17 28.99 49.08
CA LEU A 144 -11.23 27.99 49.60
C LEU A 144 -9.77 28.42 49.40
N ARG A 145 -9.46 29.06 48.27
CA ARG A 145 -8.13 29.51 47.84
C ARG A 145 -7.39 30.31 48.93
N VAL A 146 -8.10 31.14 49.69
CA VAL A 146 -7.54 31.95 50.80
C VAL A 146 -6.78 31.08 51.83
N ASN A 147 -7.18 29.82 52.00
CA ASN A 147 -6.52 28.89 52.95
C ASN A 147 -5.32 28.14 52.33
N TYR A 148 -5.23 28.07 51.00
CA TYR A 148 -4.27 27.21 50.28
C TYR A 148 -3.26 27.95 49.40
N GLU A 149 -3.48 29.23 49.07
CA GLU A 149 -2.65 30.02 48.14
C GLU A 149 -1.19 30.21 48.57
N LYS A 150 -0.83 29.85 49.80
CA LYS A 150 0.56 29.81 50.28
C LYS A 150 1.32 28.54 49.87
N ASN A 151 0.60 27.46 49.61
CA ASN A 151 1.15 26.11 49.39
C ASN A 151 0.81 25.57 47.99
N ILE A 152 -0.27 26.04 47.37
CA ILE A 152 -0.74 25.62 46.04
C ILE A 152 -0.90 26.87 45.16
N SER A 153 -0.35 26.81 43.94
CA SER A 153 -0.47 27.87 42.94
C SER A 153 -1.76 27.71 42.14
N PHE A 154 -2.69 28.66 42.24
CA PHE A 154 -3.94 28.65 41.49
C PHE A 154 -3.81 29.41 40.16
N ILE A 155 -4.09 28.74 39.04
CA ILE A 155 -4.06 29.29 37.68
C ILE A 155 -5.44 29.13 37.05
N TYR A 156 -6.07 30.24 36.68
CA TYR A 156 -7.42 30.25 36.11
C TYR A 156 -7.35 30.63 34.63
N VAL A 157 -8.00 29.85 33.77
CA VAL A 157 -7.99 30.02 32.31
C VAL A 157 -9.43 30.19 31.83
N ASP A 158 -9.76 31.41 31.38
CA ASP A 158 -11.05 31.70 30.75
C ASP A 158 -11.03 31.26 29.28
N GLY A 159 -11.86 30.29 28.94
CA GLY A 159 -11.87 29.64 27.64
C GLY A 159 -12.25 30.57 26.48
N LYS A 160 -12.98 31.65 26.75
CA LYS A 160 -13.33 32.67 25.76
C LYS A 160 -12.09 33.32 25.12
N ASN A 161 -11.11 33.65 25.95
CA ASN A 161 -9.98 34.49 25.60
C ASN A 161 -8.69 33.70 25.34
N ASN A 162 -8.71 32.38 25.59
CA ASN A 162 -7.53 31.50 25.54
C ASN A 162 -7.79 30.27 24.66
N SER A 163 -8.49 30.42 23.53
CA SER A 163 -8.92 29.30 22.67
C SER A 163 -7.79 28.34 22.26
N THR A 164 -6.59 28.84 21.99
CA THR A 164 -5.40 28.00 21.71
C THR A 164 -4.97 27.17 22.93
N VAL A 165 -5.05 27.73 24.14
CA VAL A 165 -4.77 26.99 25.39
C VAL A 165 -5.86 25.95 25.63
N ILE A 166 -7.13 26.29 25.40
CA ILE A 166 -8.26 25.34 25.50
C ILE A 166 -8.09 24.16 24.54
N GLN A 167 -7.62 24.40 23.33
CA GLN A 167 -7.30 23.35 22.36
C GLN A 167 -6.12 22.50 22.81
N ASN A 168 -5.03 23.13 23.25
CA ASN A 168 -3.86 22.40 23.76
C ASN A 168 -4.23 21.52 24.97
N PHE A 169 -5.07 22.01 25.89
CA PHE A 169 -5.55 21.25 27.04
C PHE A 169 -6.82 20.40 26.76
N ASP A 170 -7.26 20.23 25.48
CA ASP A 170 -8.48 19.51 25.04
C ASP A 170 -9.69 19.66 25.99
N VAL A 171 -9.95 20.89 26.42
CA VAL A 171 -11.02 21.14 27.40
C VAL A 171 -12.37 21.11 26.68
N ARG A 172 -12.95 19.91 26.59
CA ARG A 172 -14.22 19.62 25.89
C ARG A 172 -15.46 20.01 26.69
N VAL A 173 -15.35 20.13 28.01
CA VAL A 173 -16.45 20.46 28.93
C VAL A 173 -16.01 21.56 29.88
N TYR A 174 -16.97 22.28 30.45
CA TYR A 174 -16.69 23.31 31.46
C TYR A 174 -17.57 23.11 32.71
N PRO A 175 -17.03 23.34 33.92
CA PRO A 175 -15.61 23.55 34.20
C PRO A 175 -14.82 22.24 34.17
N THR A 176 -13.58 22.32 33.70
CA THR A 176 -12.56 21.26 33.91
C THR A 176 -11.48 21.82 34.83
N MET A 177 -11.01 20.99 35.76
CA MET A 177 -10.01 21.34 36.75
C MET A 177 -8.94 20.25 36.81
N TYR A 178 -7.70 20.66 37.02
CA TYR A 178 -6.59 19.75 37.27
C TYR A 178 -5.89 20.15 38.55
N ILE A 179 -5.46 19.15 39.32
CA ILE A 179 -4.41 19.32 40.32
C ILE A 179 -3.17 18.61 39.81
N VAL A 180 -2.09 19.37 39.66
CA VAL A 180 -0.80 18.92 39.16
C VAL A 180 0.21 18.99 40.30
N VAL A 181 0.93 17.89 40.56
CA VAL A 181 1.79 17.77 41.75
C VAL A 181 3.25 17.50 41.44
N ASP A 182 3.56 16.98 40.25
CA ASP A 182 4.91 16.58 39.83
C ASP A 182 5.06 16.62 38.30
N TYR A 183 6.29 16.58 37.78
CA TYR A 183 6.61 16.49 36.35
C TYR A 183 7.88 15.67 36.09
N ASN A 184 7.93 14.97 34.96
CA ASN A 184 9.15 14.34 34.42
C ASN A 184 9.06 14.23 32.89
N ASP A 185 9.92 13.43 32.25
CA ASP A 185 9.95 13.26 30.79
C ASP A 185 8.69 12.58 30.20
N LEU A 186 7.90 11.89 31.04
CA LEU A 186 6.59 11.33 30.68
C LEU A 186 5.44 12.36 30.88
N GLY A 187 5.79 13.61 31.20
CA GLY A 187 4.85 14.70 31.44
C GLY A 187 4.52 14.89 32.92
N PHE A 188 3.37 15.53 33.15
CA PHE A 188 2.91 15.97 34.46
C PHE A 188 2.15 14.86 35.18
N LEU A 189 2.33 14.73 36.49
CA LEU A 189 1.47 13.92 37.36
C LEU A 189 0.30 14.78 37.84
N TYR A 190 -0.92 14.40 37.47
CA TYR A 190 -2.13 15.16 37.78
C TYR A 190 -3.35 14.29 38.05
N THR A 191 -4.43 14.92 38.53
CA THR A 191 -5.78 14.33 38.53
C THR A 191 -6.78 15.35 37.98
N GLU A 192 -7.70 14.89 37.11
CA GLU A 192 -8.75 15.71 36.48
C GLU A 192 -10.09 15.57 37.22
N PHE A 193 -10.86 16.65 37.30
CA PHE A 193 -12.25 16.64 37.82
C PHE A 193 -13.09 17.79 37.24
N SER A 194 -14.42 17.61 37.19
CA SER A 194 -15.36 18.52 36.52
C SER A 194 -16.27 19.29 37.51
N GLY A 195 -15.65 20.04 38.42
CA GLY A 195 -16.34 20.79 39.47
C GLY A 195 -16.95 19.93 40.58
N PHE A 196 -17.61 20.60 41.54
CA PHE A 196 -18.07 19.99 42.79
C PHE A 196 -19.47 20.43 43.20
N THR A 197 -20.25 19.49 43.73
CA THR A 197 -21.57 19.77 44.33
C THR A 197 -21.48 20.30 45.77
N ASN A 198 -20.31 20.23 46.42
CA ASN A 198 -20.06 20.72 47.78
C ASN A 198 -18.56 21.04 48.00
N LYS A 199 -18.27 22.06 48.82
CA LYS A 199 -16.92 22.50 49.23
C LYS A 199 -16.07 21.39 49.85
N THR A 200 -16.68 20.46 50.58
CA THR A 200 -15.98 19.42 51.35
C THR A 200 -15.05 18.56 50.50
N THR A 201 -15.45 18.16 49.29
CA THR A 201 -14.64 17.27 48.44
C THR A 201 -13.37 17.98 47.96
N LEU A 202 -13.49 19.22 47.45
CA LEU A 202 -12.33 20.02 47.04
C LEU A 202 -11.40 20.32 48.23
N HIS A 203 -11.97 20.66 49.39
CA HIS A 203 -11.22 20.88 50.63
C HIS A 203 -10.36 19.66 51.00
N SER A 204 -10.93 18.44 50.97
CA SER A 204 -10.20 17.19 51.25
C SER A 204 -9.09 16.87 50.23
N ILE A 205 -9.27 17.22 48.95
CA ILE A 205 -8.21 17.03 47.95
C ILE A 205 -7.06 18.02 48.19
N LEU A 206 -7.37 19.30 48.44
CA LEU A 206 -6.36 20.34 48.70
C LEU A 206 -5.61 20.08 50.02
N ASP A 207 -6.29 19.62 51.08
CA ASP A 207 -5.65 19.17 52.32
C ASP A 207 -4.72 17.98 52.10
N PHE A 208 -5.12 17.00 51.27
CA PHE A 208 -4.24 15.88 50.93
C PHE A 208 -2.96 16.36 50.24
N VAL A 209 -3.07 17.28 49.27
CA VAL A 209 -1.92 17.84 48.53
C VAL A 209 -1.01 18.67 49.42
N VAL A 210 -1.54 19.45 50.37
CA VAL A 210 -0.69 20.24 51.28
C VAL A 210 0.04 19.39 52.32
N ASN A 211 -0.56 18.28 52.76
CA ASN A 211 -0.03 17.49 53.89
C ASN A 211 0.79 16.26 53.47
N ASN A 212 0.97 15.99 52.17
CA ASN A 212 1.73 14.84 51.67
C ASN A 212 2.79 15.27 50.64
N THR A 213 3.93 14.59 50.66
CA THR A 213 5.03 14.77 49.69
C THR A 213 5.24 13.54 48.80
N ASP A 214 4.53 12.45 49.07
CA ASP A 214 4.53 11.22 48.28
C ASP A 214 3.10 10.96 47.80
N TYR A 215 2.94 10.94 46.48
CA TYR A 215 1.66 10.78 45.80
C TYR A 215 1.45 9.35 45.26
N SER A 216 2.43 8.46 45.44
CA SER A 216 2.40 7.08 44.92
C SER A 216 1.33 6.17 45.55
N LEU A 217 0.78 6.57 46.70
CA LEU A 217 -0.19 5.81 47.50
C LEU A 217 -1.56 6.51 47.63
N GLY A 218 -1.87 7.47 46.74
CA GLY A 218 -3.02 8.35 46.87
C GLY A 218 -4.40 7.71 46.59
N LEU A 219 -5.42 8.16 47.33
CA LEU A 219 -6.86 7.80 47.17
C LEU A 219 -7.53 8.31 45.88
N TYR A 220 -6.79 9.00 45.02
CA TYR A 220 -7.28 9.67 43.82
C TYR A 220 -6.59 9.09 42.59
N ASN A 221 -7.32 8.98 41.48
CA ASN A 221 -6.79 8.42 40.23
C ASN A 221 -5.80 9.41 39.60
N TRP A 222 -4.54 9.35 40.03
CA TRP A 222 -3.43 10.10 39.44
C TRP A 222 -3.10 9.53 38.06
N GLN A 223 -2.89 10.43 37.11
CA GLN A 223 -2.53 10.16 35.73
C GLN A 223 -1.21 10.87 35.44
N ARG A 224 -0.35 10.28 34.60
CA ARG A 224 0.86 10.95 34.11
C ARG A 224 0.76 11.13 32.60
N SER A 225 0.76 12.38 32.15
CA SER A 225 0.66 12.74 30.73
C SER A 225 1.08 14.21 30.52
N MET A 226 1.36 14.60 29.29
CA MET A 226 1.83 15.94 28.89
C MET A 226 0.82 17.08 29.10
N LEU A 227 -0.28 16.86 29.84
CA LEU A 227 -1.43 17.78 29.94
C LEU A 227 -1.97 18.19 28.56
N ILE A 228 -2.09 17.14 27.72
CA ILE A 228 -3.03 17.03 26.59
C ILE A 228 -2.47 17.77 25.34
N HIS A 229 -2.87 17.61 24.06
CA HIS A 229 -4.06 17.06 23.39
C HIS A 229 -3.76 15.91 22.41
N HIS A 230 -4.56 14.85 22.50
CA HIS A 230 -4.59 13.76 21.53
C HIS A 230 -5.45 14.14 20.31
N HIS A 231 -4.78 14.31 19.17
CA HIS A 231 -5.45 14.54 17.88
C HIS A 231 -6.42 13.37 17.60
N PRO A 232 -7.57 13.60 16.94
CA PRO A 232 -8.40 12.47 16.51
C PRO A 232 -7.56 11.51 15.67
N PRO A 233 -7.78 10.18 15.78
CA PRO A 233 -7.01 9.19 15.03
C PRO A 233 -6.86 9.55 13.55
N VAL A 234 -5.64 9.46 13.03
CA VAL A 234 -5.41 9.60 11.58
C VAL A 234 -6.17 8.48 10.88
N VAL A 235 -6.97 8.83 9.86
CA VAL A 235 -7.82 7.86 9.15
C VAL A 235 -7.50 7.94 7.66
N PRO A 236 -6.96 6.88 7.06
CA PRO A 236 -6.75 6.78 5.63
C PRO A 236 -8.07 6.91 4.87
N VAL A 237 -8.02 7.59 3.71
CA VAL A 237 -9.18 7.80 2.84
C VAL A 237 -9.78 6.45 2.43
N ASP A 238 -8.95 5.45 2.16
CA ASP A 238 -9.38 4.15 1.65
C ASP A 238 -10.09 3.32 2.71
N VAL A 239 -9.62 3.37 3.96
CA VAL A 239 -10.32 2.78 5.12
C VAL A 239 -11.70 3.45 5.28
N ALA A 240 -11.77 4.77 5.18
CA ALA A 240 -13.05 5.49 5.27
C ALA A 240 -14.01 5.13 4.12
N LYS A 241 -13.50 5.07 2.87
CA LYS A 241 -14.26 4.63 1.69
C LYS A 241 -14.75 3.17 1.82
N GLN A 242 -13.87 2.25 2.24
CA GLN A 242 -14.20 0.84 2.39
C GLN A 242 -15.30 0.63 3.42
N VAL A 243 -15.17 1.21 4.63
CA VAL A 243 -16.20 1.12 5.67
C VAL A 243 -17.55 1.69 5.20
N LEU A 244 -17.55 2.75 4.38
CA LEU A 244 -18.76 3.31 3.78
C LEU A 244 -19.37 2.41 2.70
N ARG A 245 -18.56 1.76 1.86
CA ARG A 245 -19.01 0.89 0.74
C ARG A 245 -19.56 -0.45 1.22
N THR A 246 -18.88 -1.11 2.15
CA THR A 246 -19.14 -2.52 2.52
C THR A 246 -19.69 -2.70 3.93
N GLY A 247 -19.78 -1.62 4.72
CA GLY A 247 -20.15 -1.65 6.13
C GLY A 247 -19.08 -2.22 7.08
N LYS A 248 -17.92 -2.68 6.57
CA LYS A 248 -16.80 -3.21 7.36
C LYS A 248 -15.46 -3.11 6.62
N ALA A 249 -14.38 -2.79 7.33
CA ALA A 249 -13.03 -2.77 6.78
C ALA A 249 -12.08 -3.65 7.60
N ARG A 250 -11.04 -4.15 6.93
CA ARG A 250 -9.83 -4.65 7.60
C ARG A 250 -8.92 -3.45 7.88
N VAL A 251 -8.43 -3.34 9.10
CA VAL A 251 -7.57 -2.23 9.55
C VAL A 251 -6.52 -2.75 10.52
N ILE A 252 -5.38 -2.08 10.53
CA ILE A 252 -4.44 -2.13 11.66
C ILE A 252 -4.67 -0.84 12.46
N ILE A 253 -4.69 -0.93 13.79
CA ILE A 253 -4.84 0.19 14.71
C ILE A 253 -3.53 0.33 15.47
N ARG A 254 -2.96 1.53 15.49
CA ARG A 254 -1.81 1.88 16.35
C ARG A 254 -2.30 2.62 17.59
N TYR A 255 -1.85 2.20 18.76
CA TYR A 255 -2.05 2.90 20.03
C TYR A 255 -1.01 4.00 20.21
N ARG A 256 -1.37 5.06 20.95
CA ARG A 256 -0.56 6.29 21.04
C ARG A 256 0.60 6.23 22.04
N ASP A 257 0.42 5.48 23.12
CA ASP A 257 1.44 5.16 24.11
C ASP A 257 1.09 3.79 24.69
N THR A 258 1.99 2.82 24.59
CA THR A 258 1.81 1.49 25.19
C THR A 258 3.09 1.03 25.88
N MET A 259 3.05 0.97 27.21
CA MET A 259 3.79 -0.08 27.91
C MET A 259 3.07 -1.42 27.67
N GLU A 260 3.80 -2.52 27.78
CA GLU A 260 3.32 -3.87 27.46
C GLU A 260 2.08 -4.26 28.29
N ASP A 261 2.02 -3.85 29.56
CA ASP A 261 0.88 -4.08 30.46
C ASP A 261 -0.41 -3.33 30.03
N ASP A 262 -0.29 -2.18 29.38
CA ASP A 262 -1.44 -1.38 28.94
C ASP A 262 -2.00 -1.86 27.59
N PHE A 263 -1.15 -2.44 26.72
CA PHE A 263 -1.54 -2.97 25.41
C PHE A 263 -2.73 -3.93 25.49
N PHE A 264 -2.68 -4.90 26.42
CA PHE A 264 -3.75 -5.87 26.62
C PHE A 264 -5.04 -5.20 27.10
N ASN A 265 -4.92 -4.21 27.99
CA ASN A 265 -6.06 -3.45 28.51
C ASN A 265 -6.74 -2.60 27.42
N TYR A 266 -5.99 -2.01 26.48
CA TYR A 266 -6.56 -1.31 25.31
C TYR A 266 -7.26 -2.30 24.37
N THR A 267 -6.61 -3.44 24.09
CA THR A 267 -7.09 -4.45 23.14
C THR A 267 -8.38 -5.13 23.61
N GLU A 268 -8.53 -5.42 24.91
CA GLU A 268 -9.80 -5.90 25.47
C GLU A 268 -10.92 -4.83 25.41
N ARG A 269 -10.60 -3.53 25.54
CA ARG A 269 -11.59 -2.46 25.32
C ARG A 269 -12.06 -2.40 23.88
N LEU A 270 -11.19 -2.64 22.90
CA LEU A 270 -11.60 -2.72 21.48
C LEU A 270 -12.51 -3.93 21.24
N LYS A 271 -12.18 -5.11 21.77
CA LYS A 271 -13.02 -6.32 21.70
C LYS A 271 -14.40 -6.08 22.31
N MET A 272 -14.48 -5.44 23.47
CA MET A 272 -15.76 -5.05 24.11
C MET A 272 -16.56 -4.02 23.29
N LYS A 273 -15.91 -3.14 22.53
CA LYS A 273 -16.58 -2.22 21.58
C LYS A 273 -17.04 -2.91 20.29
N GLY A 274 -16.71 -4.20 20.07
CA GLY A 274 -17.10 -4.97 18.89
C GLY A 274 -16.08 -4.94 17.74
N PHE A 275 -14.84 -4.57 18.00
CA PHE A 275 -13.74 -4.76 17.04
C PHE A 275 -13.29 -6.23 17.05
N ILE A 276 -13.22 -6.85 15.86
CA ILE A 276 -12.82 -8.26 15.73
C ILE A 276 -11.32 -8.31 15.52
N VAL A 277 -10.57 -8.51 16.61
CA VAL A 277 -9.11 -8.70 16.55
C VAL A 277 -8.77 -9.97 15.77
N THR A 278 -7.87 -9.84 14.79
CA THR A 278 -7.29 -10.96 14.03
C THR A 278 -5.85 -11.23 14.41
N GLN A 279 -5.08 -10.20 14.79
CA GLN A 279 -3.69 -10.35 15.22
C GLN A 279 -3.26 -9.19 16.13
N GLU A 280 -2.38 -9.47 17.10
CA GLU A 280 -1.89 -8.52 18.09
C GLU A 280 -0.37 -8.35 17.93
N PHE A 281 0.13 -7.12 18.05
CA PHE A 281 1.55 -6.74 17.90
C PHE A 281 1.96 -5.88 19.12
N PRO A 282 2.25 -6.49 20.28
CA PRO A 282 2.43 -5.77 21.54
C PRO A 282 3.68 -4.88 21.56
N GLU A 283 4.79 -5.35 20.97
CA GLU A 283 6.06 -4.60 20.94
C GLU A 283 5.95 -3.29 20.14
N GLU A 284 5.15 -3.29 19.08
CA GLU A 284 4.92 -2.13 18.22
C GLU A 284 3.67 -1.31 18.58
N GLY A 285 2.94 -1.70 19.62
CA GLY A 285 1.71 -1.04 20.04
C GLY A 285 0.57 -1.11 19.01
N MET A 286 0.47 -2.19 18.23
CA MET A 286 -0.53 -2.32 17.16
C MET A 286 -1.46 -3.53 17.29
N VAL A 287 -2.65 -3.43 16.71
CA VAL A 287 -3.60 -4.55 16.60
C VAL A 287 -4.28 -4.56 15.22
N ALA A 288 -4.26 -5.70 14.54
CA ALA A 288 -4.99 -5.91 13.29
C ALA A 288 -6.37 -6.52 13.56
N GLY A 289 -7.36 -6.14 12.75
CA GLY A 289 -8.70 -6.69 12.87
C GLY A 289 -9.72 -6.13 11.89
N VAL A 290 -10.97 -6.53 12.09
CA VAL A 290 -12.12 -6.06 11.31
C VAL A 290 -12.93 -5.07 12.14
N VAL A 291 -13.14 -3.87 11.58
CA VAL A 291 -13.99 -2.82 12.15
C VAL A 291 -15.27 -2.69 11.33
N SER A 292 -16.44 -2.69 11.99
CA SER A 292 -17.73 -2.40 11.35
C SER A 292 -18.00 -0.89 11.33
N TYR A 293 -18.93 -0.43 10.49
CA TYR A 293 -19.30 0.99 10.40
C TYR A 293 -19.64 1.61 11.76
N THR A 294 -20.44 0.93 12.59
CA THR A 294 -20.86 1.47 13.90
C THR A 294 -19.70 1.61 14.87
N VAL A 295 -18.79 0.63 14.89
CA VAL A 295 -17.60 0.62 15.75
C VAL A 295 -16.59 1.64 15.27
N PHE A 296 -16.39 1.77 13.95
CA PHE A 296 -15.50 2.76 13.34
C PHE A 296 -15.88 4.20 13.73
N GLN A 297 -17.17 4.55 13.73
CA GLN A 297 -17.62 5.89 14.16
C GLN A 297 -17.37 6.18 15.65
N GLN A 298 -17.22 5.15 16.48
CA GLN A 298 -16.82 5.28 17.89
C GLN A 298 -15.30 5.40 18.01
N LEU A 299 -14.55 4.50 17.37
CA LEU A 299 -13.08 4.44 17.46
C LEU A 299 -12.39 5.65 16.82
N LYS A 300 -13.01 6.31 15.83
CA LYS A 300 -12.57 7.62 15.28
C LYS A 300 -12.55 8.78 16.29
N LYS A 301 -13.00 8.56 17.52
CA LYS A 301 -13.03 9.53 18.62
C LYS A 301 -12.28 9.03 19.85
N ASP A 302 -11.65 7.87 19.75
CA ASP A 302 -10.92 7.23 20.84
C ASP A 302 -9.61 7.98 21.10
N SER A 303 -9.33 8.31 22.35
CA SER A 303 -8.10 8.97 22.79
C SER A 303 -6.88 8.05 22.66
N ASP A 304 -7.12 6.76 22.85
CA ASP A 304 -6.11 5.73 23.04
C ASP A 304 -5.46 5.32 21.70
N ILE A 305 -6.14 5.62 20.58
CA ILE A 305 -5.69 5.34 19.21
C ILE A 305 -4.90 6.54 18.67
N GLU A 306 -3.76 6.27 18.03
CA GLU A 306 -2.99 7.25 17.25
C GLU A 306 -3.47 7.32 15.80
N GLU A 307 -3.54 6.17 15.14
CA GLU A 307 -3.90 6.06 13.73
C GLU A 307 -4.61 4.74 13.40
N PHE A 308 -5.44 4.80 12.36
CA PHE A 308 -5.81 3.64 11.56
C PHE A 308 -4.79 3.52 10.42
N ILE A 309 -4.30 2.32 10.19
CA ILE A 309 -3.43 1.96 9.08
C ILE A 309 -4.24 1.05 8.15
N THR A 310 -4.14 1.29 6.84
CA THR A 310 -4.78 0.43 5.83
C THR A 310 -4.15 -0.97 5.91
N ASP A 311 -4.95 -2.00 6.22
CA ASP A 311 -4.54 -3.40 6.13
C ASP A 311 -4.49 -3.80 4.64
N ARG A 312 -3.38 -3.45 3.98
CA ARG A 312 -3.16 -3.68 2.55
C ARG A 312 -3.10 -5.18 2.28
N LYS A 313 -3.80 -5.63 1.24
CA LYS A 313 -3.58 -6.97 0.69
C LYS A 313 -2.13 -7.03 0.17
N PHE A 314 -1.31 -7.90 0.73
CA PHE A 314 -0.07 -8.32 0.09
C PHE A 314 -0.38 -9.51 -0.80
N THR A 315 -0.35 -9.30 -2.11
CA THR A 315 -0.44 -10.39 -3.11
C THR A 315 0.97 -10.98 -3.32
N VAL A 316 1.06 -12.27 -3.63
CA VAL A 316 2.34 -12.99 -3.64
C VAL A 316 3.14 -12.68 -4.92
N PHE A 317 4.21 -11.91 -4.76
CA PHE A 317 5.38 -11.78 -5.65
C PHE A 317 5.14 -11.62 -7.17
N LEU A 318 4.51 -10.51 -7.56
CA LEU A 318 4.64 -9.93 -8.91
C LEU A 318 5.27 -8.52 -8.86
N ASN A 319 6.16 -8.28 -7.89
CA ASN A 319 6.71 -6.96 -7.52
C ASN A 319 7.45 -6.26 -8.66
N GLU A 320 8.00 -7.00 -9.61
CA GLU A 320 8.67 -6.48 -10.79
C GLU A 320 7.68 -6.34 -11.96
N SER A 321 6.81 -7.35 -12.14
CA SER A 321 5.88 -7.43 -13.27
C SER A 321 4.72 -6.43 -13.22
N LEU A 322 4.11 -6.20 -12.05
CA LEU A 322 2.98 -5.26 -11.90
C LEU A 322 3.40 -3.80 -12.09
N PRO A 323 4.52 -3.30 -11.49
CA PRO A 323 5.02 -1.98 -11.80
C PRO A 323 5.51 -1.86 -13.26
N LEU A 324 6.07 -2.92 -13.85
CA LEU A 324 6.51 -2.87 -15.25
C LEU A 324 5.36 -2.55 -16.21
N ILE A 325 4.20 -3.18 -16.02
CA ILE A 325 2.96 -2.91 -16.78
C ILE A 325 2.16 -1.71 -16.24
N ARG A 326 2.69 -0.99 -15.24
CA ARG A 326 2.06 0.16 -14.57
C ARG A 326 0.68 -0.16 -13.98
N PHE A 327 0.53 -1.38 -13.46
CA PHE A 327 -0.68 -1.80 -12.76
C PHE A 327 -0.90 -1.02 -11.46
N ASP A 328 0.14 -0.78 -10.66
CA ASP A 328 0.05 -0.02 -9.41
C ASP A 328 -0.52 1.40 -9.62
N GLU A 329 -0.11 2.08 -10.70
CA GLU A 329 -0.66 3.38 -11.10
C GLU A 329 -2.14 3.28 -11.53
N ALA A 330 -2.50 2.20 -12.23
CA ALA A 330 -3.86 1.93 -12.66
C ALA A 330 -4.81 1.61 -11.50
N GLU A 331 -4.38 0.76 -10.55
CA GLU A 331 -5.12 0.44 -9.33
C GLU A 331 -5.34 1.71 -8.49
N GLN A 332 -4.30 2.55 -8.35
CA GLN A 332 -4.39 3.78 -7.56
C GLN A 332 -5.35 4.83 -8.16
N GLU A 333 -5.34 5.02 -9.49
CA GLU A 333 -6.15 6.05 -10.16
C GLU A 333 -7.58 5.59 -10.43
N PHE A 334 -7.76 4.38 -10.98
CA PHE A 334 -9.07 3.89 -11.45
C PHE A 334 -9.77 2.99 -10.42
N GLY A 335 -9.02 2.20 -9.63
CA GLY A 335 -9.59 1.33 -8.59
C GLY A 335 -10.50 0.21 -9.08
N LEU A 336 -10.36 -0.17 -10.36
CA LEU A 336 -11.11 -1.24 -11.04
C LEU A 336 -10.57 -2.63 -10.65
N THR A 337 -11.38 -3.67 -10.86
CA THR A 337 -11.14 -5.02 -10.31
C THR A 337 -11.51 -6.17 -11.26
N GLY A 338 -12.03 -5.87 -12.45
CA GLY A 338 -12.67 -6.79 -13.38
C GLY A 338 -14.14 -7.08 -13.02
N GLU A 339 -14.77 -6.31 -12.13
CA GLU A 339 -16.13 -6.59 -11.65
C GLU A 339 -17.12 -6.61 -12.84
N GLY A 340 -17.90 -7.69 -12.93
CA GLY A 340 -18.90 -7.87 -13.99
C GLY A 340 -18.39 -8.46 -15.31
N VAL A 341 -17.08 -8.65 -15.47
CA VAL A 341 -16.48 -9.29 -16.66
C VAL A 341 -16.30 -10.79 -16.44
N ARG A 342 -16.71 -11.61 -17.41
CA ARG A 342 -16.55 -13.07 -17.40
C ARG A 342 -15.39 -13.53 -18.29
N ILE A 343 -14.53 -14.35 -17.71
CA ILE A 343 -13.33 -14.89 -18.37
C ILE A 343 -13.40 -16.42 -18.32
N CYS A 344 -13.35 -17.07 -19.48
CA CYS A 344 -13.24 -18.54 -19.56
C CYS A 344 -11.80 -18.94 -19.91
N MET A 345 -11.18 -19.76 -19.06
CA MET A 345 -9.79 -20.17 -19.21
C MET A 345 -9.69 -21.65 -19.61
N LEU A 346 -8.88 -21.95 -20.62
CA LEU A 346 -8.57 -23.32 -21.04
C LEU A 346 -7.15 -23.70 -20.63
N ASP A 347 -7.01 -24.61 -19.67
CA ASP A 347 -5.70 -24.97 -19.09
C ASP A 347 -5.73 -26.37 -18.41
N THR A 348 -4.81 -26.63 -17.46
CA THR A 348 -4.73 -27.85 -16.63
C THR A 348 -5.75 -27.92 -15.49
N GLY A 349 -6.63 -26.93 -15.34
CA GLY A 349 -7.56 -26.78 -14.22
C GLY A 349 -7.19 -25.63 -13.27
N VAL A 350 -7.89 -25.52 -12.13
CA VAL A 350 -7.54 -24.60 -11.03
C VAL A 350 -7.73 -25.27 -9.67
N ASP A 351 -6.75 -25.19 -8.78
CA ASP A 351 -6.93 -25.50 -7.36
C ASP A 351 -7.73 -24.39 -6.67
N SER A 352 -9.00 -24.68 -6.37
CA SER A 352 -9.93 -23.76 -5.71
C SER A 352 -9.50 -23.32 -4.29
N SER A 353 -8.56 -24.03 -3.66
CA SER A 353 -7.97 -23.64 -2.38
C SER A 353 -6.93 -22.53 -2.50
N VAL A 354 -6.38 -22.32 -3.71
CA VAL A 354 -5.40 -21.26 -4.03
C VAL A 354 -6.07 -20.09 -4.75
N VAL A 355 -6.91 -20.36 -5.76
CA VAL A 355 -7.58 -19.34 -6.57
C VAL A 355 -9.05 -19.68 -6.74
N SER A 356 -9.94 -18.79 -6.32
CA SER A 356 -11.38 -18.97 -6.49
C SER A 356 -11.80 -18.81 -7.95
N TYR A 357 -12.47 -19.83 -8.49
CA TYR A 357 -13.25 -19.77 -9.73
C TYR A 357 -14.74 -20.02 -9.44
N SER A 358 -15.62 -19.71 -10.40
CA SER A 358 -17.07 -19.76 -10.23
C SER A 358 -17.65 -21.16 -10.44
N TYR A 359 -17.28 -21.77 -11.57
CA TYR A 359 -17.64 -23.13 -12.00
C TYR A 359 -16.73 -23.52 -13.17
N GLY A 360 -16.79 -24.79 -13.59
CA GLY A 360 -16.06 -25.26 -14.75
C GLY A 360 -16.37 -26.72 -15.09
N TYR A 361 -15.58 -27.30 -15.98
CA TYR A 361 -15.71 -28.69 -16.41
C TYR A 361 -14.34 -29.29 -16.77
N ASP A 362 -14.15 -30.57 -16.47
CA ASP A 362 -12.97 -31.35 -16.83
C ASP A 362 -13.24 -32.23 -18.05
N PHE A 363 -12.66 -31.85 -19.20
CA PHE A 363 -12.75 -32.60 -20.46
C PHE A 363 -11.73 -33.76 -20.54
N VAL A 364 -10.80 -33.86 -19.60
CA VAL A 364 -9.84 -34.95 -19.47
C VAL A 364 -10.43 -36.11 -18.67
N ASN A 365 -11.13 -35.80 -17.57
CA ASN A 365 -11.72 -36.80 -16.67
C ASN A 365 -13.26 -36.98 -16.81
N ASP A 366 -13.95 -36.11 -17.56
CA ASP A 366 -15.41 -36.12 -17.83
C ASP A 366 -16.28 -35.86 -16.58
N ASP A 367 -15.94 -34.81 -15.81
CA ASP A 367 -16.69 -34.37 -14.63
C ASP A 367 -16.75 -32.84 -14.43
N ASP A 368 -17.52 -32.38 -13.43
CA ASP A 368 -17.75 -30.97 -13.11
C ASP A 368 -16.67 -30.35 -12.17
N ASP A 369 -15.55 -31.05 -11.89
CA ASP A 369 -14.47 -30.57 -11.00
C ASP A 369 -13.15 -30.37 -11.77
N PRO A 370 -12.91 -29.18 -12.34
CA PRO A 370 -11.70 -28.87 -13.11
C PRO A 370 -10.47 -28.65 -12.20
N PHE A 371 -10.20 -29.59 -11.28
CA PHE A 371 -9.09 -29.54 -10.34
C PHE A 371 -7.72 -29.57 -11.03
N ASP A 372 -6.79 -28.74 -10.58
CA ASP A 372 -5.45 -28.67 -11.15
C ASP A 372 -4.49 -29.70 -10.53
N ASP A 373 -4.29 -30.80 -11.22
CA ASP A 373 -3.35 -31.86 -10.87
C ASP A 373 -1.96 -31.70 -11.54
N HIS A 374 -1.72 -30.60 -12.26
CA HIS A 374 -0.42 -30.23 -12.85
C HIS A 374 0.20 -28.98 -12.22
N GLY A 375 -0.61 -27.96 -11.89
CA GLY A 375 -0.21 -26.69 -11.29
C GLY A 375 -0.04 -25.51 -12.26
N HIS A 376 -0.25 -25.69 -13.57
CA HIS A 376 -0.05 -24.62 -14.56
C HIS A 376 -1.25 -23.68 -14.61
N GLY A 377 -2.46 -24.20 -14.74
CA GLY A 377 -3.68 -23.40 -14.76
C GLY A 377 -3.91 -22.62 -13.47
N THR A 378 -3.52 -23.16 -12.31
CA THR A 378 -3.52 -22.40 -11.04
C THR A 378 -2.51 -21.25 -11.05
N MET A 379 -1.35 -21.41 -11.70
CA MET A 379 -0.37 -20.32 -11.88
C MET A 379 -0.95 -19.21 -12.77
N VAL A 380 -1.54 -19.59 -13.91
CA VAL A 380 -2.19 -18.68 -14.86
C VAL A 380 -3.36 -17.94 -14.20
N ALA A 381 -4.24 -18.66 -13.50
CA ALA A 381 -5.36 -18.09 -12.77
C ALA A 381 -4.91 -17.16 -11.64
N SER A 382 -3.78 -17.45 -10.98
CA SER A 382 -3.21 -16.57 -9.94
C SER A 382 -2.76 -15.23 -10.50
N ILE A 383 -2.13 -15.21 -11.68
CA ILE A 383 -1.72 -13.98 -12.36
C ILE A 383 -2.96 -13.19 -12.79
N LEU A 384 -3.92 -13.86 -13.44
CA LEU A 384 -5.18 -13.27 -13.87
C LEU A 384 -5.93 -12.60 -12.71
N LYS A 385 -6.10 -13.32 -11.60
CA LYS A 385 -6.77 -12.83 -10.39
C LYS A 385 -5.94 -11.83 -9.56
N THR A 386 -4.67 -11.64 -9.88
CA THR A 386 -3.89 -10.53 -9.31
C THR A 386 -4.18 -9.22 -10.03
N VAL A 387 -4.40 -9.26 -11.35
CA VAL A 387 -4.75 -8.07 -12.16
C VAL A 387 -6.25 -7.76 -12.12
N ALA A 388 -7.10 -8.79 -12.21
CA ALA A 388 -8.57 -8.68 -12.22
C ALA A 388 -9.18 -9.57 -11.11
N PRO A 389 -9.06 -9.19 -9.83
CA PRO A 389 -9.46 -10.03 -8.69
C PRO A 389 -10.95 -10.39 -8.64
N ASP A 390 -11.84 -9.49 -9.08
CA ASP A 390 -13.29 -9.66 -8.95
C ASP A 390 -13.98 -10.07 -10.27
N ALA A 391 -13.22 -10.34 -11.35
CA ALA A 391 -13.72 -10.93 -12.60
C ALA A 391 -14.26 -12.36 -12.41
N GLU A 392 -15.34 -12.73 -13.09
CA GLU A 392 -15.93 -14.07 -13.03
C GLU A 392 -15.07 -15.07 -13.81
N LEU A 393 -14.31 -15.93 -13.10
CA LEU A 393 -13.46 -16.95 -13.72
C LEU A 393 -14.22 -18.26 -13.90
N VAL A 394 -14.32 -18.71 -15.14
CA VAL A 394 -14.82 -20.04 -15.54
C VAL A 394 -13.64 -20.88 -16.04
N VAL A 395 -13.61 -22.18 -15.69
CA VAL A 395 -12.48 -23.06 -16.01
C VAL A 395 -12.91 -24.20 -16.92
N ALA A 396 -12.17 -24.43 -18.00
CA ALA A 396 -12.26 -25.65 -18.80
C ALA A 396 -10.90 -26.37 -18.72
N LYS A 397 -10.86 -27.50 -17.99
CA LYS A 397 -9.66 -28.33 -17.92
C LYS A 397 -9.59 -29.18 -19.19
N VAL A 398 -8.53 -28.97 -19.97
CA VAL A 398 -8.31 -29.61 -21.28
C VAL A 398 -6.90 -30.20 -21.43
N ILE A 399 -6.06 -30.02 -20.41
CA ILE A 399 -4.72 -30.58 -20.28
C ILE A 399 -4.68 -31.48 -19.03
N ASP A 400 -4.06 -32.65 -19.16
CA ASP A 400 -3.89 -33.62 -18.08
C ASP A 400 -2.75 -33.26 -17.10
N LYS A 401 -2.65 -34.06 -16.02
CA LYS A 401 -1.60 -33.95 -14.99
C LYS A 401 -0.16 -34.05 -15.49
N ASP A 402 0.08 -34.62 -16.67
CA ASP A 402 1.41 -34.81 -17.25
C ASP A 402 1.72 -33.72 -18.31
N GLY A 403 0.84 -32.72 -18.45
CA GLY A 403 1.00 -31.60 -19.38
C GLY A 403 0.57 -31.94 -20.81
N VAL A 404 -0.24 -32.98 -20.99
CA VAL A 404 -0.70 -33.45 -22.32
C VAL A 404 -2.18 -33.14 -22.50
N GLY A 405 -2.54 -32.54 -23.64
CA GLY A 405 -3.93 -32.35 -24.04
C GLY A 405 -4.13 -32.72 -25.50
N TYR A 406 -5.33 -33.19 -25.84
CA TYR A 406 -5.71 -33.46 -27.22
C TYR A 406 -6.48 -32.29 -27.83
N GLU A 407 -6.28 -32.05 -29.12
CA GLU A 407 -6.99 -30.99 -29.86
C GLU A 407 -8.53 -31.18 -29.84
N SER A 408 -9.00 -32.43 -29.67
CA SER A 408 -10.42 -32.74 -29.43
C SER A 408 -10.97 -32.10 -28.15
N ASP A 409 -10.18 -32.12 -27.09
CA ASP A 409 -10.60 -31.77 -25.74
C ASP A 409 -10.51 -30.25 -25.58
N VAL A 410 -9.47 -29.65 -26.19
CA VAL A 410 -9.35 -28.21 -26.42
C VAL A 410 -10.54 -27.67 -27.24
N LEU A 411 -10.96 -28.36 -28.30
CA LEU A 411 -12.15 -27.98 -29.08
C LEU A 411 -13.46 -28.14 -28.29
N ALA A 412 -13.55 -29.14 -27.40
CA ALA A 412 -14.72 -29.33 -26.53
C ALA A 412 -14.79 -28.22 -25.47
N GLY A 413 -13.68 -27.96 -24.79
CA GLY A 413 -13.52 -26.85 -23.84
C GLY A 413 -13.77 -25.48 -24.46
N LEU A 414 -13.33 -25.24 -25.70
CA LEU A 414 -13.60 -23.97 -26.40
C LEU A 414 -15.10 -23.79 -26.70
N LYS A 415 -15.78 -24.85 -27.14
CA LYS A 415 -17.24 -24.80 -27.33
C LYS A 415 -17.99 -24.59 -26.00
N TYR A 416 -17.54 -25.23 -24.93
CA TYR A 416 -18.07 -25.01 -23.59
C TYR A 416 -17.86 -23.57 -23.13
N CYS A 417 -16.65 -23.02 -23.31
CA CYS A 417 -16.37 -21.61 -23.01
C CYS A 417 -17.29 -20.67 -23.78
N ILE A 418 -17.43 -20.81 -25.10
CA ILE A 418 -18.35 -19.99 -25.90
C ILE A 418 -19.81 -20.10 -25.38
N GLN A 419 -20.25 -21.30 -24.96
CA GLN A 419 -21.58 -21.51 -24.38
C GLN A 419 -21.78 -20.83 -23.02
N GLN A 420 -20.71 -20.54 -22.26
CA GLN A 420 -20.80 -19.75 -21.03
C GLN A 420 -20.94 -18.24 -21.30
N ASN A 421 -20.99 -17.81 -22.57
CA ASN A 421 -21.09 -16.40 -22.98
C ASN A 421 -20.09 -15.47 -22.22
N PRO A 422 -18.79 -15.77 -22.24
CA PRO A 422 -17.76 -14.94 -21.62
C PRO A 422 -17.47 -13.70 -22.48
N ASP A 423 -16.97 -12.66 -21.84
CA ASP A 423 -16.41 -11.50 -22.54
C ASP A 423 -14.98 -11.80 -23.05
N ILE A 424 -14.24 -12.64 -22.31
CA ILE A 424 -12.85 -13.01 -22.61
C ILE A 424 -12.66 -14.53 -22.61
N ILE A 425 -11.92 -15.07 -23.58
CA ILE A 425 -11.40 -16.44 -23.54
C ILE A 425 -9.87 -16.40 -23.48
N LEU A 426 -9.29 -17.08 -22.48
CA LEU A 426 -7.85 -17.15 -22.24
C LEU A 426 -7.28 -18.52 -22.61
N PHE A 427 -6.35 -18.53 -23.57
CA PHE A 427 -5.53 -19.68 -23.96
C PHE A 427 -4.08 -19.49 -23.50
N SER A 428 -3.74 -20.08 -22.36
CA SER A 428 -2.35 -20.15 -21.89
C SER A 428 -1.64 -21.46 -22.29
N ILE A 429 -2.23 -22.20 -23.22
CA ILE A 429 -1.75 -23.50 -23.72
C ILE A 429 -1.32 -23.38 -25.19
N GLU A 430 -0.32 -24.16 -25.59
CA GLU A 430 0.24 -24.14 -26.96
C GLU A 430 0.14 -25.51 -27.65
N THR A 431 0.21 -25.51 -28.98
CA THR A 431 0.23 -26.73 -29.80
C THR A 431 1.43 -26.74 -30.75
N LYS A 432 1.79 -27.91 -31.28
CA LYS A 432 2.87 -28.03 -32.29
C LYS A 432 2.46 -27.53 -33.69
N ALA A 433 1.22 -27.07 -33.87
CA ALA A 433 0.79 -26.41 -35.10
C ALA A 433 1.30 -24.97 -35.10
N THR A 434 2.27 -24.65 -35.95
CA THR A 434 2.89 -23.33 -36.03
C THR A 434 2.80 -22.75 -37.43
N SER A 435 2.76 -21.43 -37.55
CA SER A 435 2.77 -20.72 -38.83
C SER A 435 3.57 -19.43 -38.77
N SER A 436 4.21 -19.07 -39.89
CA SER A 436 4.94 -17.81 -40.07
C SER A 436 4.05 -16.60 -40.38
N GLY A 437 2.74 -16.79 -40.30
CA GLY A 437 1.66 -15.82 -40.46
C GLY A 437 0.36 -16.44 -39.96
N PHE A 438 -0.80 -15.98 -40.43
CA PHE A 438 -2.08 -16.51 -39.96
C PHE A 438 -2.35 -17.97 -40.41
N TYR A 439 -3.02 -18.77 -39.57
CA TYR A 439 -3.35 -20.18 -39.84
C TYR A 439 -4.78 -20.55 -39.44
N ASP A 440 -5.74 -19.82 -40.04
CA ASP A 440 -7.18 -19.96 -39.80
C ASP A 440 -7.78 -21.31 -40.27
N GLU A 441 -7.00 -22.14 -40.97
CA GLU A 441 -7.41 -23.50 -41.35
C GLU A 441 -7.30 -24.50 -40.18
N ASN A 442 -6.56 -24.18 -39.11
CA ASN A 442 -6.53 -25.04 -37.93
C ASN A 442 -7.91 -25.02 -37.22
N PRO A 443 -8.46 -26.18 -36.80
CA PRO A 443 -9.79 -26.23 -36.18
C PRO A 443 -9.98 -25.35 -34.94
N VAL A 444 -8.96 -25.25 -34.07
CA VAL A 444 -9.02 -24.40 -32.87
C VAL A 444 -8.94 -22.93 -33.26
N ALA A 445 -7.96 -22.56 -34.11
CA ALA A 445 -7.80 -21.20 -34.63
C ALA A 445 -9.09 -20.68 -35.29
N LYS A 446 -9.73 -21.51 -36.14
CA LYS A 446 -11.00 -21.18 -36.79
C LYS A 446 -12.11 -20.91 -35.79
N LEU A 447 -12.28 -21.78 -34.78
CA LEU A 447 -13.32 -21.62 -33.78
C LEU A 447 -13.06 -20.43 -32.84
N CYS A 448 -11.80 -20.08 -32.59
CA CYS A 448 -11.44 -18.83 -31.93
C CYS A 448 -11.85 -17.61 -32.76
N ASN A 449 -11.58 -17.60 -34.07
CA ASN A 449 -12.04 -16.51 -34.95
C ASN A 449 -13.57 -16.39 -34.97
N GLU A 450 -14.29 -17.52 -35.01
CA GLU A 450 -15.77 -17.56 -34.91
C GLU A 450 -16.28 -17.04 -33.54
N ALA A 451 -15.52 -17.19 -32.45
CA ALA A 451 -15.84 -16.61 -31.15
C ALA A 451 -15.63 -15.09 -31.11
N VAL A 452 -14.55 -14.60 -31.75
CA VAL A 452 -14.28 -13.15 -31.87
C VAL A 452 -15.36 -12.44 -32.71
N GLU A 453 -15.85 -13.10 -33.77
CA GLU A 453 -17.01 -12.65 -34.55
C GLU A 453 -18.31 -12.57 -33.73
N GLN A 454 -18.42 -13.34 -32.64
CA GLN A 454 -19.54 -13.31 -31.70
C GLN A 454 -19.34 -12.28 -30.56
N GLY A 455 -18.28 -11.48 -30.61
CA GLY A 455 -17.99 -10.42 -29.64
C GLY A 455 -17.11 -10.84 -28.46
N VAL A 456 -16.57 -12.07 -28.46
CA VAL A 456 -15.69 -12.57 -27.39
C VAL A 456 -14.23 -12.18 -27.66
N PHE A 457 -13.56 -11.52 -26.73
CA PHE A 457 -12.13 -11.23 -26.86
C PHE A 457 -11.29 -12.48 -26.56
N VAL A 458 -10.68 -13.08 -27.57
CA VAL A 458 -9.84 -14.28 -27.41
C VAL A 458 -8.37 -13.87 -27.34
N VAL A 459 -7.68 -14.26 -26.26
CA VAL A 459 -6.26 -13.96 -26.01
C VAL A 459 -5.46 -15.24 -25.82
N ALA A 460 -4.31 -15.34 -26.47
CA ALA A 460 -3.51 -16.57 -26.52
C ALA A 460 -1.99 -16.35 -26.42
N ALA A 461 -1.30 -17.30 -25.77
CA ALA A 461 0.15 -17.35 -25.69
C ALA A 461 0.81 -17.65 -27.06
N ALA A 462 1.84 -16.88 -27.42
CA ALA A 462 2.56 -17.00 -28.70
C ALA A 462 3.36 -18.30 -28.88
N GLY A 463 3.72 -18.94 -27.76
CA GLY A 463 4.51 -20.16 -27.67
C GLY A 463 5.99 -19.95 -27.32
N ASN A 464 6.69 -21.03 -26.99
CA ASN A 464 7.94 -20.99 -26.21
C ASN A 464 9.19 -21.58 -26.89
N ASP A 465 9.22 -21.68 -28.22
CA ASP A 465 10.32 -22.29 -28.99
C ASP A 465 11.45 -21.31 -29.39
N GLY A 466 11.33 -20.01 -29.09
CA GLY A 466 12.20 -18.95 -29.63
C GLY A 466 12.04 -18.78 -31.16
N SER A 467 10.87 -19.16 -31.68
CA SER A 467 10.58 -19.27 -33.11
C SER A 467 10.10 -17.95 -33.71
N LYS A 468 10.15 -17.88 -35.05
CA LYS A 468 9.49 -16.84 -35.85
C LYS A 468 8.04 -17.18 -36.20
N ASN A 469 7.57 -18.34 -35.80
CA ASN A 469 6.22 -18.80 -36.01
C ASN A 469 5.42 -18.71 -34.70
N LEU A 470 4.15 -18.31 -34.78
CA LEU A 470 3.23 -18.40 -33.65
C LEU A 470 2.56 -19.78 -33.62
N THR A 471 2.26 -20.29 -32.42
CA THR A 471 1.53 -21.55 -32.20
C THR A 471 0.01 -21.35 -32.31
N SER A 472 -0.75 -22.39 -32.69
CA SER A 472 -2.22 -22.34 -32.57
C SER A 472 -2.63 -22.37 -31.09
N PRO A 473 -3.58 -21.53 -30.62
CA PRO A 473 -4.43 -20.62 -31.42
C PRO A 473 -3.91 -19.18 -31.61
N ALA A 474 -2.76 -18.80 -31.06
CA ALA A 474 -2.19 -17.44 -31.24
C ALA A 474 -1.79 -17.08 -32.68
N CYS A 475 -1.74 -18.06 -33.59
CA CYS A 475 -1.60 -17.82 -35.03
C CYS A 475 -2.92 -17.60 -35.78
N ALA A 476 -4.07 -17.52 -35.11
CA ALA A 476 -5.35 -17.21 -35.75
C ALA A 476 -5.48 -15.69 -36.02
N SER A 477 -6.06 -15.31 -37.16
CA SER A 477 -6.12 -13.92 -37.62
C SER A 477 -6.94 -12.95 -36.78
N LYS A 478 -7.76 -13.45 -35.84
CA LYS A 478 -8.56 -12.62 -34.93
C LYS A 478 -8.20 -12.79 -33.44
N VAL A 479 -7.27 -13.68 -33.11
CA VAL A 479 -6.85 -13.95 -31.72
C VAL A 479 -5.76 -12.98 -31.30
N PHE A 480 -5.92 -12.37 -30.13
CA PHE A 480 -4.94 -11.45 -29.57
C PHE A 480 -3.73 -12.22 -29.03
N SER A 481 -2.60 -12.09 -29.72
CA SER A 481 -1.43 -12.93 -29.54
C SER A 481 -0.38 -12.29 -28.61
N VAL A 482 0.07 -13.03 -27.58
CA VAL A 482 0.89 -12.49 -26.48
C VAL A 482 2.25 -13.18 -26.36
N GLY A 483 3.31 -12.39 -26.53
CA GLY A 483 4.71 -12.78 -26.30
C GLY A 483 5.23 -12.40 -24.90
N ALA A 484 6.44 -12.84 -24.57
CA ALA A 484 7.05 -12.67 -23.25
C ALA A 484 8.24 -11.70 -23.25
N THR A 485 8.28 -10.81 -22.26
CA THR A 485 9.45 -9.98 -21.91
C THR A 485 9.94 -10.25 -20.49
N ASP A 486 11.19 -9.88 -20.21
CA ASP A 486 11.74 -9.78 -18.86
C ASP A 486 11.58 -8.39 -18.22
N ASP A 487 12.04 -8.26 -16.98
CA ASP A 487 11.95 -7.05 -16.15
C ASP A 487 12.67 -5.81 -16.73
N TYR A 488 13.43 -5.99 -17.82
CA TYR A 488 14.17 -4.94 -18.50
C TYR A 488 13.56 -4.61 -19.89
N ASP A 489 12.31 -5.01 -20.13
CA ASP A 489 11.62 -4.95 -21.44
C ASP A 489 12.41 -5.65 -22.57
N ARG A 490 13.24 -6.67 -22.25
CA ARG A 490 13.90 -7.47 -23.27
C ARG A 490 13.00 -8.62 -23.66
N ILE A 491 12.83 -8.85 -24.96
CA ILE A 491 12.13 -10.02 -25.51
C ILE A 491 12.80 -11.28 -24.96
N ALA A 492 12.02 -12.18 -24.36
CA ALA A 492 12.55 -13.41 -23.80
C ALA A 492 13.06 -14.32 -24.92
N ASN A 493 14.24 -14.94 -24.74
CA ASN A 493 14.87 -15.79 -25.77
C ASN A 493 14.03 -17.00 -26.19
N PHE A 494 13.07 -17.43 -25.37
CA PHE A 494 12.12 -18.49 -25.69
C PHE A 494 10.83 -17.98 -26.33
N SER A 495 10.52 -16.67 -26.26
CA SER A 495 9.28 -16.15 -26.82
C SER A 495 9.27 -16.36 -28.33
N ASN A 496 8.24 -17.02 -28.84
CA ASN A 496 7.91 -16.92 -30.25
C ASN A 496 7.53 -15.47 -30.57
N VAL A 497 8.04 -14.92 -31.69
CA VAL A 497 7.75 -13.56 -32.14
C VAL A 497 7.66 -13.51 -33.66
N ASN A 498 6.56 -12.96 -34.15
CA ASN A 498 6.30 -12.70 -35.56
C ASN A 498 5.80 -11.25 -35.71
N PRO A 499 5.93 -10.59 -36.88
CA PRO A 499 5.24 -9.32 -37.14
C PRO A 499 3.69 -9.36 -37.00
N THR A 500 3.05 -10.54 -37.00
CA THR A 500 1.63 -10.67 -36.65
C THR A 500 1.35 -10.63 -35.15
N LEU A 501 2.37 -10.63 -34.28
CA LEU A 501 2.20 -10.61 -32.82
C LEU A 501 1.58 -9.29 -32.36
N ASP A 502 0.54 -9.35 -31.53
CA ASP A 502 -0.18 -8.16 -31.07
C ASP A 502 0.53 -7.43 -29.94
N MET A 503 1.04 -8.18 -28.94
CA MET A 503 1.55 -7.59 -27.71
C MET A 503 2.60 -8.44 -26.98
N PHE A 504 3.46 -7.80 -26.21
CA PHE A 504 4.27 -8.40 -25.16
C PHE A 504 3.68 -8.16 -23.76
N ALA A 505 3.90 -9.08 -22.83
CA ALA A 505 3.69 -8.86 -21.40
C ALA A 505 4.80 -9.57 -20.59
N PRO A 506 4.93 -9.32 -19.27
CA PRO A 506 5.93 -10.01 -18.44
C PRO A 506 5.78 -11.53 -18.56
N GLY A 507 6.87 -12.25 -18.73
CA GLY A 507 6.84 -13.72 -18.88
C GLY A 507 8.09 -14.45 -18.40
N VAL A 508 9.05 -13.75 -17.77
CA VAL A 508 10.30 -14.32 -17.26
C VAL A 508 10.34 -14.24 -15.74
N ASN A 509 10.66 -15.34 -15.07
CA ASN A 509 10.70 -15.49 -13.61
C ASN A 509 9.43 -15.01 -12.87
N ILE A 510 8.27 -15.18 -13.52
CA ILE A 510 6.97 -14.84 -12.95
C ILE A 510 6.73 -15.73 -11.73
N THR A 511 6.55 -15.11 -10.57
CA THR A 511 6.37 -15.80 -9.30
C THR A 511 4.91 -15.71 -8.86
N THR A 512 4.41 -16.79 -8.26
CA THR A 512 3.03 -16.92 -7.78
C THR A 512 3.01 -17.72 -6.49
N SER A 513 1.84 -17.88 -5.89
CA SER A 513 1.61 -18.80 -4.75
C SER A 513 1.98 -20.26 -5.03
N VAL A 514 1.94 -20.71 -6.30
CA VAL A 514 2.27 -22.10 -6.69
C VAL A 514 3.72 -22.29 -7.16
N GLY A 515 4.48 -21.20 -7.36
CA GLY A 515 5.91 -21.25 -7.68
C GLY A 515 6.36 -20.15 -8.65
N THR A 516 7.63 -20.25 -9.07
CA THR A 516 8.25 -19.36 -10.07
C THR A 516 8.47 -20.12 -11.38
N SER A 517 8.07 -19.54 -12.50
CA SER A 517 8.26 -20.13 -13.83
C SER A 517 8.48 -19.04 -14.90
N SER A 518 8.62 -19.44 -16.17
CA SER A 518 8.76 -18.54 -17.32
C SER A 518 8.02 -19.13 -18.52
N GLY A 519 7.31 -18.29 -19.27
CA GLY A 519 6.57 -18.71 -20.46
C GLY A 519 5.64 -17.61 -20.96
N THR A 520 5.35 -17.62 -22.26
CA THR A 520 4.30 -16.80 -22.89
C THR A 520 2.90 -17.11 -22.33
N SER A 521 2.72 -18.34 -21.82
CA SER A 521 1.54 -18.77 -21.05
C SER A 521 1.31 -17.96 -19.76
N LEU A 522 2.35 -17.36 -19.19
CA LEU A 522 2.27 -16.49 -18.01
C LEU A 522 2.14 -15.01 -18.41
N SER A 523 2.41 -14.67 -19.67
CA SER A 523 2.21 -13.33 -20.24
C SER A 523 0.75 -13.10 -20.65
N ALA A 524 0.09 -14.09 -21.25
CA ALA A 524 -1.32 -14.04 -21.63
C ALA A 524 -2.30 -13.63 -20.49
N PRO A 525 -2.21 -14.16 -19.25
CA PRO A 525 -3.12 -13.76 -18.16
C PRO A 525 -2.98 -12.30 -17.72
N PHE A 526 -1.81 -11.66 -17.87
CA PHE A 526 -1.70 -10.21 -17.62
C PHE A 526 -2.55 -9.41 -18.61
N VAL A 527 -2.52 -9.79 -19.89
CA VAL A 527 -3.31 -9.15 -20.95
C VAL A 527 -4.81 -9.43 -20.76
N ALA A 528 -5.19 -10.68 -20.43
CA ALA A 528 -6.58 -11.03 -20.09
C ALA A 528 -7.11 -10.23 -18.89
N GLY A 529 -6.30 -10.06 -17.84
CA GLY A 529 -6.66 -9.25 -16.68
C GLY A 529 -6.81 -7.78 -17.05
N ALA A 530 -5.87 -7.20 -17.79
CA ALA A 530 -5.95 -5.80 -18.22
C ALA A 530 -7.14 -5.55 -19.17
N ALA A 531 -7.43 -6.50 -20.06
CA ALA A 531 -8.62 -6.47 -20.92
C ALA A 531 -9.91 -6.44 -20.08
N ALA A 532 -9.98 -7.20 -18.98
CA ALA A 532 -11.13 -7.17 -18.07
C ALA A 532 -11.28 -5.82 -17.35
N LEU A 533 -10.18 -5.18 -16.93
CA LEU A 533 -10.24 -3.83 -16.36
C LEU A 533 -10.74 -2.80 -17.38
N VAL A 534 -10.30 -2.91 -18.65
CA VAL A 534 -10.79 -2.04 -19.72
C VAL A 534 -12.28 -2.26 -19.98
N LEU A 535 -12.76 -3.52 -19.99
CA LEU A 535 -14.17 -3.84 -20.19
C LEU A 535 -15.09 -3.45 -19.02
N GLU A 536 -14.59 -3.44 -17.78
CA GLU A 536 -15.29 -2.84 -16.63
C GLU A 536 -15.44 -1.32 -16.79
N ASN A 537 -14.41 -0.66 -17.34
CA ASN A 537 -14.40 0.79 -17.56
C ASN A 537 -15.25 1.24 -18.76
N GLU A 538 -15.20 0.47 -19.86
CA GLU A 538 -15.74 0.84 -21.16
C GLU A 538 -16.13 -0.41 -21.98
N SER A 539 -17.39 -0.47 -22.43
CA SER A 539 -17.88 -1.58 -23.26
C SER A 539 -17.36 -1.45 -24.71
N LEU A 540 -16.24 -2.11 -25.00
CA LEU A 540 -15.59 -2.16 -26.31
C LEU A 540 -15.85 -3.50 -27.01
N ILE A 541 -16.01 -3.50 -28.34
CA ILE A 541 -15.97 -4.75 -29.11
C ILE A 541 -14.53 -5.29 -29.21
N PRO A 542 -14.29 -6.60 -29.48
CA PRO A 542 -12.94 -7.18 -29.48
C PRO A 542 -11.93 -6.45 -30.37
N ALA A 543 -12.36 -5.87 -31.49
CA ALA A 543 -11.49 -5.09 -32.38
C ALA A 543 -11.05 -3.75 -31.76
N GLU A 544 -11.97 -3.03 -31.12
CA GLU A 544 -11.68 -1.78 -30.41
C GLU A 544 -10.79 -2.03 -29.20
N LEU A 545 -11.07 -3.09 -28.43
CA LEU A 545 -10.21 -3.52 -27.32
C LEU A 545 -8.80 -3.92 -27.79
N SER A 546 -8.72 -4.65 -28.91
CA SER A 546 -7.44 -4.99 -29.56
C SER A 546 -6.67 -3.74 -30.02
N TYR A 547 -7.36 -2.70 -30.49
CA TYR A 547 -6.73 -1.43 -30.86
C TYR A 547 -6.30 -0.62 -29.63
N ARG A 548 -7.16 -0.53 -28.61
CA ARG A 548 -6.86 0.15 -27.34
C ARG A 548 -5.58 -0.41 -26.75
N LEU A 549 -5.52 -1.72 -26.48
CA LEU A 549 -4.33 -2.36 -25.91
C LEU A 549 -3.08 -2.12 -26.76
N ARG A 550 -3.15 -2.29 -28.09
CA ARG A 550 -1.98 -2.14 -28.97
C ARG A 550 -1.50 -0.69 -29.10
N SER A 551 -2.40 0.29 -29.11
CA SER A 551 -2.05 1.69 -29.31
C SER A 551 -1.56 2.40 -28.04
N THR A 552 -1.81 1.83 -26.85
CA THR A 552 -1.43 2.43 -25.54
C THR A 552 -0.22 1.76 -24.86
N GLY A 553 0.20 0.58 -25.33
CA GLY A 553 1.33 -0.15 -24.77
C GLY A 553 2.71 0.48 -25.04
N LYS A 554 3.72 0.14 -24.25
CA LYS A 554 5.09 0.64 -24.43
C LYS A 554 5.75 0.02 -25.68
N PRO A 555 6.20 0.79 -26.68
CA PRO A 555 6.81 0.21 -27.88
C PRO A 555 8.13 -0.53 -27.58
N ILE A 556 8.31 -1.72 -28.16
CA ILE A 556 9.56 -2.49 -28.16
C ILE A 556 9.99 -2.75 -29.61
N GLU A 557 11.23 -2.36 -29.97
CA GLU A 557 11.81 -2.67 -31.28
C GLU A 557 12.09 -4.18 -31.39
N TYR A 558 11.47 -4.84 -32.37
CA TYR A 558 11.77 -6.20 -32.78
C TYR A 558 12.39 -6.21 -34.18
N VAL A 559 13.55 -6.87 -34.31
CA VAL A 559 14.26 -7.06 -35.58
C VAL A 559 13.92 -8.44 -36.14
N TYR A 560 12.98 -8.50 -37.08
CA TYR A 560 12.62 -9.74 -37.74
C TYR A 560 13.72 -10.22 -38.68
N ASN A 561 14.34 -9.31 -39.46
CA ASN A 561 15.53 -9.58 -40.26
C ASN A 561 16.24 -8.26 -40.62
N ASP A 562 17.35 -8.32 -41.37
CA ASP A 562 18.15 -7.14 -41.76
C ASP A 562 17.36 -6.05 -42.50
N SER A 563 16.24 -6.41 -43.14
CA SER A 563 15.35 -5.53 -43.92
C SER A 563 14.06 -5.14 -43.18
N LEU A 564 13.66 -5.88 -42.14
CA LEU A 564 12.40 -5.68 -41.42
C LEU A 564 12.61 -5.51 -39.91
N LYS A 565 12.33 -4.28 -39.47
CA LYS A 565 12.17 -3.90 -38.06
C LYS A 565 10.75 -3.42 -37.83
N VAL A 566 10.16 -3.81 -36.70
CA VAL A 566 8.81 -3.44 -36.29
C VAL A 566 8.81 -3.04 -34.83
N GLU A 567 7.84 -2.24 -34.42
CA GLU A 567 7.58 -1.95 -33.00
C GLU A 567 6.35 -2.74 -32.57
N ILE A 568 6.49 -3.55 -31.52
CA ILE A 568 5.38 -4.32 -30.92
C ILE A 568 5.18 -3.79 -29.50
N PRO A 569 3.95 -3.44 -29.09
CA PRO A 569 3.68 -2.87 -27.77
C PRO A 569 3.85 -3.91 -26.67
N ARG A 570 4.40 -3.49 -25.52
CA ARG A 570 4.31 -4.20 -24.24
C ARG A 570 3.19 -3.60 -23.40
N LEU A 571 2.35 -4.44 -22.79
CA LEU A 571 1.19 -4.03 -22.00
C LEU A 571 1.47 -2.87 -21.03
N ASP A 572 0.68 -1.80 -21.12
CA ASP A 572 0.66 -0.68 -20.17
C ASP A 572 -0.80 -0.48 -19.71
N VAL A 573 -1.12 -0.96 -18.51
CA VAL A 573 -2.49 -1.01 -17.99
C VAL A 573 -3.03 0.39 -17.74
N TYR A 574 -2.20 1.28 -17.19
CA TYR A 574 -2.60 2.66 -16.95
C TYR A 574 -2.96 3.38 -18.25
N ASN A 575 -2.12 3.26 -19.29
CA ASN A 575 -2.42 3.91 -20.56
C ASN A 575 -3.62 3.27 -21.27
N ALA A 576 -3.83 1.96 -21.13
CA ALA A 576 -5.01 1.27 -21.68
C ALA A 576 -6.33 1.71 -21.04
N LEU A 577 -6.34 2.02 -19.73
CA LEU A 577 -7.50 2.58 -19.05
C LEU A 577 -7.69 4.08 -19.32
N ALA A 578 -6.60 4.81 -19.51
CA ALA A 578 -6.62 6.25 -19.79
C ALA A 578 -6.81 6.62 -21.28
N ASP A 579 -6.82 5.63 -22.19
CA ASP A 579 -6.72 5.81 -23.66
C ASP A 579 -5.52 6.69 -24.11
N ASN A 580 -4.42 6.60 -23.36
CA ASN A 580 -3.20 7.37 -23.62
C ASN A 580 -2.36 6.68 -24.70
N LYS A 581 -2.64 7.00 -25.97
CA LYS A 581 -1.91 6.44 -27.10
C LYS A 581 -0.40 6.78 -27.07
N THR A 582 0.40 5.75 -27.25
CA THR A 582 1.88 5.76 -27.28
C THR A 582 2.42 5.45 -28.67
N MET A 583 1.68 4.67 -29.48
CA MET A 583 2.02 4.29 -30.84
C MET A 583 0.77 4.04 -31.70
N GLU A 584 0.91 4.09 -33.02
CA GLU A 584 -0.08 3.53 -33.93
C GLU A 584 0.38 2.12 -34.36
N PRO A 585 -0.42 1.06 -34.16
CA PRO A 585 -0.02 -0.30 -34.51
C PRO A 585 0.13 -0.45 -36.02
N TYR A 586 1.33 -0.78 -36.50
CA TYR A 586 1.64 -0.88 -37.93
C TYR A 586 0.81 -1.95 -38.66
N ASN A 587 0.34 -2.97 -37.96
CA ASN A 587 -0.50 -4.05 -38.49
C ASN A 587 -2.02 -3.74 -38.44
N TYR A 588 -2.44 -2.55 -37.99
CA TYR A 588 -3.85 -2.24 -37.76
C TYR A 588 -4.70 -2.23 -39.06
N SER A 589 -4.10 -1.88 -40.20
CA SER A 589 -4.76 -1.86 -41.50
C SER A 589 -5.14 -3.24 -42.05
N TRP A 590 -4.65 -4.33 -41.46
CA TRP A 590 -4.98 -5.71 -41.89
C TRP A 590 -6.37 -6.18 -41.45
N TRP A 591 -7.10 -5.39 -40.64
CA TRP A 591 -8.26 -5.86 -39.91
C TRP A 591 -9.60 -5.22 -40.35
N TRP A 592 -9.64 -3.95 -40.78
CA TRP A 592 -10.91 -3.20 -40.96
C TRP A 592 -10.98 -2.30 -42.20
N HIS A 593 -11.62 -2.82 -43.25
CA HIS A 593 -12.49 -2.07 -44.17
C HIS A 593 -13.50 -3.08 -44.77
N ASP A 594 -14.74 -3.13 -44.24
CA ASP A 594 -15.95 -3.18 -45.08
C ASP A 594 -17.32 -3.15 -44.34
N GLU A 595 -17.54 -3.84 -43.20
CA GLU A 595 -18.92 -4.26 -42.86
C GLU A 595 -19.66 -3.67 -41.62
N LEU A 596 -19.09 -2.77 -40.80
CA LEU A 596 -19.70 -2.43 -39.48
C LEU A 596 -19.95 -0.94 -39.15
N SER A 597 -20.24 -0.10 -40.14
CA SER A 597 -20.90 1.20 -39.88
C SER A 597 -22.18 1.34 -40.72
N GLY A 598 -23.30 0.89 -40.16
CA GLY A 598 -24.65 1.07 -40.70
C GLY A 598 -25.22 2.50 -40.54
N GLU A 599 -24.35 3.50 -40.42
CA GLU A 599 -24.72 4.92 -40.55
C GLU A 599 -24.52 5.35 -42.00
N GLU A 600 -25.38 6.27 -42.48
CA GLU A 600 -25.31 6.82 -43.84
C GLU A 600 -24.02 7.63 -44.03
N THR A 601 -22.92 6.95 -44.37
CA THR A 601 -21.73 7.59 -44.92
C THR A 601 -22.09 8.12 -46.31
N GLY A 602 -22.08 9.45 -46.45
CA GLY A 602 -22.35 10.10 -47.73
C GLY A 602 -21.36 9.61 -48.79
N GLU A 603 -21.89 9.35 -49.98
CA GLU A 603 -21.21 8.75 -51.15
C GLU A 603 -19.70 9.05 -51.24
N TYR A 604 -18.90 8.13 -50.70
CA TYR A 604 -17.53 7.90 -51.17
C TYR A 604 -17.56 6.63 -52.01
N GLU A 605 -17.51 6.80 -53.32
CA GLU A 605 -17.26 5.68 -54.23
C GLU A 605 -15.98 4.96 -53.79
N PRO A 606 -15.93 3.62 -53.79
CA PRO A 606 -14.69 2.91 -53.54
C PRO A 606 -13.67 3.35 -54.59
N LEU A 607 -12.51 3.84 -54.12
CA LEU A 607 -11.42 4.23 -55.01
C LEU A 607 -11.11 3.05 -55.93
N GLU A 608 -11.27 3.24 -57.24
CA GLU A 608 -10.82 2.29 -58.24
C GLU A 608 -9.40 1.85 -57.90
N THR A 609 -9.18 0.54 -57.84
CA THR A 609 -7.90 -0.07 -57.44
C THR A 609 -6.72 0.66 -58.07
N CYS A 610 -5.88 1.32 -57.26
CA CYS A 610 -4.79 2.18 -57.72
C CYS A 610 -3.72 1.48 -58.58
N PHE A 611 -3.80 0.16 -58.73
CA PHE A 611 -2.90 -0.69 -59.50
C PHE A 611 -3.69 -1.47 -60.57
N PRO A 612 -3.33 -1.37 -61.86
CA PRO A 612 -3.89 -2.22 -62.91
C PRO A 612 -3.67 -3.72 -62.61
N PRO A 613 -4.57 -4.63 -63.06
CA PRO A 613 -4.33 -6.07 -63.02
C PRO A 613 -2.99 -6.45 -63.67
N GLY A 614 -2.27 -7.41 -63.08
CA GLY A 614 -0.91 -7.77 -63.47
C GLY A 614 0.19 -6.83 -62.97
N THR A 615 -0.13 -5.81 -62.16
CA THR A 615 0.89 -4.98 -61.50
C THR A 615 1.72 -5.84 -60.55
N LEU A 616 3.03 -5.86 -60.74
CA LEU A 616 3.95 -6.60 -59.88
C LEU A 616 4.21 -5.82 -58.58
N ILE A 617 3.72 -6.37 -57.47
CA ILE A 617 3.99 -5.93 -56.11
C ILE A 617 5.28 -6.60 -55.63
N ALA A 618 6.20 -5.81 -55.10
CA ALA A 618 7.42 -6.33 -54.47
C ALA A 618 7.05 -6.93 -53.10
N MET A 619 7.44 -8.18 -52.87
CA MET A 619 7.20 -8.89 -51.62
C MET A 619 8.39 -8.69 -50.65
N ALA A 620 8.17 -8.83 -49.35
CA ALA A 620 9.20 -8.64 -48.32
C ALA A 620 10.41 -9.59 -48.43
N ASP A 621 10.26 -10.73 -49.11
CA ASP A 621 11.33 -11.68 -49.41
C ASP A 621 12.15 -11.31 -50.67
N GLY A 622 11.81 -10.21 -51.34
CA GLY A 622 12.44 -9.74 -52.57
C GLY A 622 11.88 -10.38 -53.85
N SER A 623 10.85 -11.23 -53.74
CA SER A 623 10.09 -11.72 -54.90
C SER A 623 9.08 -10.70 -55.41
N PHE A 624 8.38 -11.01 -56.50
CA PHE A 624 7.31 -10.18 -57.05
C PHE A 624 6.09 -11.05 -57.31
N LYS A 625 4.90 -10.59 -56.90
CA LYS A 625 3.60 -11.19 -57.24
C LYS A 625 2.74 -10.20 -58.04
N PRO A 626 1.93 -10.66 -59.01
CA PRO A 626 0.80 -9.87 -59.50
C PRO A 626 -0.12 -9.44 -58.34
N ILE A 627 -0.69 -8.25 -58.41
CA ILE A 627 -1.60 -7.71 -57.37
C ILE A 627 -2.77 -8.66 -57.07
N GLU A 628 -3.27 -9.37 -58.09
CA GLU A 628 -4.32 -10.39 -57.97
C GLU A 628 -3.90 -11.69 -57.23
N ASP A 629 -2.59 -11.94 -57.07
CA ASP A 629 -2.03 -13.08 -56.35
C ASP A 629 -1.54 -12.71 -54.93
N VAL A 630 -1.59 -11.42 -54.55
CA VAL A 630 -1.28 -10.93 -53.19
C VAL A 630 -2.49 -11.19 -52.29
N LYS A 631 -2.25 -11.85 -51.15
CA LYS A 631 -3.29 -12.22 -50.17
C LYS A 631 -3.19 -11.40 -48.89
N VAL A 632 -4.29 -11.31 -48.15
CA VAL A 632 -4.27 -10.77 -46.78
C VAL A 632 -3.26 -11.59 -45.94
N GLY A 633 -2.34 -10.90 -45.27
CA GLY A 633 -1.21 -11.51 -44.54
C GLY A 633 0.08 -11.70 -45.36
N ASP A 634 0.08 -11.43 -46.68
CA ASP A 634 1.34 -11.30 -47.42
C ASP A 634 2.08 -10.00 -47.03
N LEU A 635 3.37 -10.12 -46.72
CA LEU A 635 4.25 -8.99 -46.41
C LEU A 635 4.80 -8.36 -47.72
N VAL A 636 4.61 -7.05 -47.91
CA VAL A 636 4.91 -6.33 -49.17
C VAL A 636 5.85 -5.14 -48.94
N LEU A 637 6.79 -4.88 -49.86
CA LEU A 637 7.69 -3.74 -49.78
C LEU A 637 7.00 -2.46 -50.28
N SER A 638 6.63 -1.59 -49.34
CA SER A 638 6.12 -0.23 -49.60
C SER A 638 7.27 0.80 -49.51
N TYR A 639 7.17 1.93 -50.21
CA TYR A 639 8.19 2.99 -50.15
C TYR A 639 7.64 4.22 -49.42
N ASP A 640 8.13 4.47 -48.20
CA ASP A 640 7.76 5.65 -47.43
C ASP A 640 8.46 6.91 -47.98
N LEU A 641 7.65 7.81 -48.53
CA LEU A 641 8.10 9.08 -49.07
C LEU A 641 8.63 10.08 -48.02
N LYS A 642 8.25 9.94 -46.74
CA LYS A 642 8.76 10.79 -45.65
C LYS A 642 10.14 10.36 -45.19
N THR A 643 10.37 9.06 -44.94
CA THR A 643 11.68 8.55 -44.50
C THR A 643 12.63 8.19 -45.65
N GLN A 644 12.12 8.16 -46.89
CA GLN A 644 12.82 7.77 -48.13
C GLN A 644 13.39 6.34 -48.09
N ARG A 645 12.69 5.44 -47.41
CA ARG A 645 13.07 4.03 -47.23
C ARG A 645 11.96 3.10 -47.68
N PHE A 646 12.36 1.89 -48.05
CA PHE A 646 11.40 0.79 -48.14
C PHE A 646 11.07 0.31 -46.72
N VAL A 647 9.79 0.09 -46.48
CA VAL A 647 9.18 -0.51 -45.29
C VAL A 647 8.37 -1.73 -45.73
N VAL A 648 8.00 -2.58 -44.79
CA VAL A 648 7.17 -3.77 -45.03
C VAL A 648 5.83 -3.61 -44.32
#